data_AF-A0A2T0YRH4-F1
#
_entry.id   AF-A0A2T0YRH4-F1
#
_cell.length_a   1.000
_cell.length_b   1.000
_cell.length_c   1.000
_cell.angle_alpha   90.00
_cell.angle_beta   90.00
_cell.angle_gamma   90.00
#
_symmetry.space_group_name_H-M   'P 1'
#
loop_
_entity.id
_entity.type
_entity.pdbx_description
1 polymer ?
#
loop_
_entity_poly.entity_id
_entity_poly.type
_entity_poly.pdbx_seq_one_letter_code
_entity_poly.pdbx_strand_id
1 'polypeptide(L)'
;MQRTRYALAAQTRAPDHIIELSAASYCGVQDLSRSLRSGLLEDRRQARSAAREGSGGTRITQLWRSLERQLPDGFNPRHQWLWILPAGTIPTSDALERLEERLFTVKDEEHHAQIQIVGAKQLSAETPERLVNVGLYSARSAEVLTATEPKELDQGQYDGRDAVPAVSGEGMLVHASLFGDLGGFDPALSGDYAAAQLCRRAREVGAHIVIEPTARVLREDPPRRDTVHRLGGTLHLPSDQRISQIRRRLATATPLAVPFLWLGMWIAALLRLIGLTVVKAPDAGAGQFFASVRALLGWGAIAHTRRFATQGRRAALARLSRDEQISSAPDVVRAGRRTEARMMCSGAQVRAQRRSAMTAETVSVPRTRFTPGFYGEPDDTGERENNEDALLEIGASDGEFDEMPSRRSGDRLGLFLMLLALAGVSLLAFRDLLSAEAITGGAAMPVAGSLSEVFAHSVSFLAVDSLGALSAADPFNLILLAISALSFGHGSAVLVWLLILALPLSALSAWYAAGLWSTKASRRVVSALLWTAMPTLHIAVGEGRIGAVLVHILLPVAVVATVRAVGRAAVGLGVAGSWEYATGAALLLMVLTAASPALLPLVVVVGIVLALILRRRGRPLWLIPLTSLAVAAPMIASALMQGKNLAAVLAHEPGRALTVDAAPLWQQLLGFSRAFDPAAGLASAGASGSWLPAYLAGDFWSLRIALLIGLPLLLIALLGIFTGSRTRPLPIVAGTLLLAALGLSTLVGLLAAGSDGTAVITGNPGPVVSVMLFCLLAAGMASLDRFPLAFPRVGGTITPVISTLLVLAIGASLVLFYSPRVMPGAPLTGQPLTAVNAAPTLIEAGALRQLPATAADQGNGPAQLRTLVLSAADPGVIGELVSGDGRTLDKSRAVVAAGDLPLWAQPERLPNLLGGTRDDASAPTGSTAAPAAETAEFSAAEQRLASLIAALITPGAVETEALMAELGVGYVLIDQGEPAVLTDAVDTAAGLVSVGATDRGELWRAEVDEEALLPSGEGLFGVPTSWARIVDAEGEVQALLPSQSQSLDLDLEQVTADDGAGLGLDPQGEYLLELSTEHASGWRAGWDGQDLESVPVQADAPAQESAGTAEWTQRFELPAEALTDQGAGLQGQLSADHRSAYQLPVLITLGVFLLLVALIAIPLPRGSRMLPVADTDELEGRRG
;
A
#
# COMPACT_ATOMS: atom_id res chain seq x y z
N MET A 1 -27.97 -34.76 -8.41
CA MET A 1 -29.04 -35.51 -7.69
C MET A 1 -29.84 -36.46 -8.59
N GLN A 2 -30.47 -35.98 -9.68
CA GLN A 2 -31.22 -36.86 -10.59
C GLN A 2 -30.37 -38.00 -11.19
N ARG A 3 -29.12 -37.69 -11.59
CA ARG A 3 -28.15 -38.69 -12.07
C ARG A 3 -27.83 -39.76 -11.03
N THR A 4 -27.66 -39.37 -9.77
CA THR A 4 -27.45 -40.32 -8.64
C THR A 4 -28.66 -41.25 -8.47
N ARG A 5 -29.90 -40.72 -8.54
CA ARG A 5 -31.11 -41.57 -8.46
C ARG A 5 -31.20 -42.56 -9.62
N TYR A 6 -30.86 -42.13 -10.84
CA TYR A 6 -30.83 -43.01 -12.01
C TYR A 6 -29.80 -44.14 -11.85
N ALA A 7 -28.59 -43.81 -11.39
CA ALA A 7 -27.54 -44.79 -11.14
C ALA A 7 -27.87 -45.79 -10.01
N LEU A 8 -28.65 -45.36 -9.00
CA LEU A 8 -29.15 -46.24 -7.95
C LEU A 8 -30.19 -47.24 -8.47
N ALA A 9 -31.08 -46.80 -9.37
CA ALA A 9 -32.07 -47.69 -10.00
C ALA A 9 -31.42 -48.71 -10.95
N ALA A 10 -30.23 -48.40 -11.48
CA ALA A 10 -29.47 -49.24 -12.40
C ALA A 10 -28.47 -50.19 -11.70
N GLN A 11 -28.54 -50.36 -10.37
CA GLN A 11 -27.64 -51.28 -9.66
C GLN A 11 -28.00 -52.76 -9.93
N THR A 12 -26.99 -53.60 -10.12
CA THR A 12 -27.13 -55.07 -10.25
C THR A 12 -27.62 -55.69 -8.95
N ARG A 13 -27.07 -55.25 -7.82
CA ARG A 13 -27.62 -55.47 -6.47
C ARG A 13 -28.46 -54.26 -6.07
N ALA A 14 -29.78 -54.42 -6.04
CA ALA A 14 -30.67 -53.34 -5.58
C ALA A 14 -30.46 -53.09 -4.07
N PRO A 15 -30.41 -51.83 -3.59
CA PRO A 15 -30.38 -51.54 -2.16
C PRO A 15 -31.71 -51.93 -1.50
N ASP A 16 -31.65 -52.49 -0.29
CA ASP A 16 -32.85 -52.96 0.41
C ASP A 16 -33.80 -51.80 0.78
N HIS A 17 -33.22 -50.65 1.16
CA HIS A 17 -33.94 -49.41 1.45
C HIS A 17 -33.13 -48.19 1.00
N ILE A 18 -33.80 -47.19 0.42
CA ILE A 18 -33.20 -45.92 0.03
C ILE A 18 -33.79 -44.80 0.90
N ILE A 19 -32.92 -44.06 1.57
CA ILE A 19 -33.29 -42.92 2.41
C ILE A 19 -32.67 -41.66 1.83
N GLU A 20 -33.52 -40.76 1.34
CA GLU A 20 -33.08 -39.49 0.81
C GLU A 20 -33.23 -38.39 1.88
N LEU A 21 -32.14 -37.67 2.14
CA LEU A 21 -32.13 -36.52 3.04
C LEU A 21 -31.78 -35.27 2.22
N SER A 22 -32.71 -34.32 2.17
CA SER A 22 -32.52 -33.05 1.47
C SER A 22 -32.78 -31.88 2.41
N ALA A 23 -31.81 -30.98 2.55
CA ALA A 23 -31.98 -29.68 3.18
C ALA A 23 -31.15 -28.64 2.42
N ALA A 24 -31.66 -27.40 2.33
CA ALA A 24 -30.96 -26.31 1.65
C ALA A 24 -29.58 -25.98 2.27
N SER A 25 -29.34 -26.41 3.51
CA SER A 25 -28.10 -26.18 4.26
C SER A 25 -27.07 -27.31 4.16
N TYR A 26 -27.37 -28.41 3.46
CA TYR A 26 -26.45 -29.55 3.34
C TYR A 26 -25.34 -29.27 2.35
N CYS A 27 -24.11 -29.35 2.83
CA CYS A 27 -22.89 -29.04 2.09
C CYS A 27 -21.98 -30.27 1.89
N GLY A 28 -22.29 -31.43 2.49
CA GLY A 28 -21.51 -32.67 2.33
C GLY A 28 -21.81 -33.75 3.37
N VAL A 29 -21.02 -34.83 3.39
CA VAL A 29 -21.19 -35.99 4.30
C VAL A 29 -21.23 -35.62 5.78
N GLN A 30 -20.52 -34.56 6.17
CA GLN A 30 -20.46 -34.07 7.55
C GLN A 30 -21.83 -33.68 8.12
N ASP A 31 -22.78 -33.30 7.26
CA ASP A 31 -24.10 -32.82 7.67
C ASP A 31 -25.10 -33.96 7.94
N LEU A 32 -24.82 -35.17 7.45
CA LEU A 32 -25.60 -36.39 7.74
C LEU A 32 -25.76 -36.62 9.25
N SER A 33 -24.75 -36.21 10.03
CA SER A 33 -24.72 -36.43 11.47
C SER A 33 -25.36 -35.29 12.27
N ARG A 34 -25.72 -34.17 11.61
CA ARG A 34 -26.61 -33.14 12.16
C ARG A 34 -28.06 -33.64 12.16
N SER A 35 -28.52 -34.24 11.07
CA SER A 35 -29.87 -34.85 10.99
C SER A 35 -30.10 -35.95 12.02
N LEU A 36 -29.08 -36.75 12.31
CA LEU A 36 -29.19 -37.85 13.25
C LEU A 36 -29.29 -37.40 14.72
N ARG A 37 -28.95 -36.14 15.04
CA ARG A 37 -28.88 -35.62 16.41
C ARG A 37 -29.78 -34.42 16.73
N SER A 38 -30.25 -33.67 15.74
CA SER A 38 -30.94 -32.42 16.02
C SER A 38 -32.30 -32.65 16.69
N GLY A 39 -32.38 -32.29 17.98
CA GLY A 39 -33.62 -31.90 18.66
C GLY A 39 -34.09 -30.47 18.30
N LEU A 40 -33.53 -29.87 17.25
CA LEU A 40 -33.92 -28.54 16.75
C LEU A 40 -35.28 -28.65 16.04
N LEU A 41 -36.26 -27.90 16.55
CA LEU A 41 -37.66 -27.95 16.15
C LEU A 41 -37.97 -27.28 14.80
N GLU A 42 -37.04 -26.53 14.21
CA GLU A 42 -37.28 -25.75 12.97
C GLU A 42 -37.00 -26.52 11.68
N ASP A 43 -35.88 -27.24 11.58
CA ASP A 43 -35.53 -28.06 10.40
C ASP A 43 -36.50 -29.23 10.14
N ARG A 44 -37.22 -29.68 11.18
CA ARG A 44 -38.23 -30.74 11.06
C ARG A 44 -39.44 -30.36 10.20
N ARG A 45 -39.79 -29.07 10.09
CA ARG A 45 -40.95 -28.64 9.29
C ARG A 45 -40.71 -28.74 7.78
N GLN A 46 -39.47 -28.52 7.32
CA GLN A 46 -39.12 -28.67 5.91
C GLN A 46 -38.78 -30.11 5.53
N ALA A 47 -38.03 -30.86 6.36
CA ALA A 47 -37.76 -32.27 6.09
C ALA A 47 -39.03 -33.14 6.04
N ARG A 48 -40.08 -32.77 6.80
CA ARG A 48 -41.41 -33.41 6.74
C ARG A 48 -42.12 -33.29 5.39
N SER A 49 -41.78 -32.29 4.57
CA SER A 49 -42.48 -32.07 3.29
C SER A 49 -42.15 -33.12 2.22
N ALA A 50 -41.10 -33.92 2.40
CA ALA A 50 -40.67 -34.98 1.48
C ALA A 50 -41.09 -36.41 1.92
N ALA A 51 -41.85 -36.56 3.01
CA ALA A 51 -42.36 -37.86 3.46
C ALA A 51 -43.90 -37.82 3.60
N ARG A 52 -44.61 -38.32 2.58
CA ARG A 52 -46.02 -38.78 2.67
C ARG A 52 -45.98 -40.32 2.72
N GLU A 53 -46.79 -41.07 3.48
CA GLU A 53 -48.07 -40.80 4.16
C GLU A 53 -48.29 -41.81 5.32
N GLY A 54 -49.10 -41.44 6.32
CA GLY A 54 -49.56 -42.31 7.42
C GLY A 54 -49.93 -41.52 8.69
N SER A 55 -51.23 -41.30 8.91
CA SER A 55 -51.80 -40.43 9.96
C SER A 55 -51.81 -41.05 11.36
N GLY A 56 -51.34 -40.29 12.37
CA GLY A 56 -51.68 -40.53 13.78
C GLY A 56 -50.63 -40.07 14.79
N GLY A 57 -51.00 -39.10 15.64
CA GLY A 57 -50.59 -38.97 17.06
C GLY A 57 -49.10 -38.88 17.43
N THR A 58 -48.70 -37.69 17.91
CA THR A 58 -47.40 -37.36 18.53
C THR A 58 -46.99 -38.24 19.72
N ARG A 59 -45.72 -38.70 19.76
CA ARG A 59 -44.75 -38.50 20.87
C ARG A 59 -43.32 -38.89 20.45
N ILE A 60 -42.37 -38.30 21.18
CA ILE A 60 -40.96 -38.09 20.83
C ILE A 60 -40.14 -39.40 20.76
N THR A 61 -39.36 -39.56 19.69
CA THR A 61 -37.90 -39.83 19.60
C THR A 61 -37.60 -40.31 18.16
N GLN A 62 -36.33 -40.58 17.81
CA GLN A 62 -35.96 -41.58 16.79
C GLN A 62 -35.92 -41.13 15.30
N LEU A 63 -34.78 -40.67 14.76
CA LEU A 63 -34.52 -40.84 13.31
C LEU A 63 -33.83 -42.19 13.10
N TRP A 64 -32.78 -42.48 13.88
CA TRP A 64 -32.18 -43.83 13.96
C TRP A 64 -33.22 -44.90 14.29
N ARG A 65 -33.93 -44.75 15.41
CA ARG A 65 -34.96 -45.72 15.76
C ARG A 65 -36.25 -45.60 14.89
N SER A 66 -36.42 -44.58 14.03
CA SER A 66 -37.49 -44.60 12.99
C SER A 66 -37.04 -45.32 11.74
N LEU A 67 -35.76 -45.23 11.40
CA LEU A 67 -35.06 -46.12 10.47
C LEU A 67 -35.24 -47.57 10.95
N GLU A 68 -34.95 -47.81 12.23
CA GLU A 68 -35.10 -49.09 12.94
C GLU A 68 -36.57 -49.56 13.04
N ARG A 69 -37.55 -48.64 13.11
CA ARG A 69 -39.00 -48.94 13.10
C ARG A 69 -39.61 -49.12 11.70
N GLN A 70 -38.97 -48.61 10.65
CA GLN A 70 -39.40 -48.77 9.26
C GLN A 70 -38.88 -50.06 8.63
N LEU A 71 -37.97 -50.76 9.30
CA LEU A 71 -37.48 -52.09 8.94
C LEU A 71 -38.46 -53.17 9.46
N PRO A 72 -38.78 -54.23 8.68
CA PRO A 72 -39.73 -55.29 9.08
C PRO A 72 -39.36 -56.02 10.40
N ASP A 73 -40.33 -56.68 11.04
CA ASP A 73 -40.09 -57.45 12.27
C ASP A 73 -39.25 -58.72 11.99
N GLY A 74 -38.03 -58.77 12.51
CA GLY A 74 -37.04 -59.85 12.31
C GLY A 74 -35.58 -59.39 12.16
N PHE A 75 -35.34 -58.07 12.07
CA PHE A 75 -34.03 -57.49 11.78
C PHE A 75 -33.17 -57.28 13.05
N ASN A 76 -31.98 -57.89 13.12
CA ASN A 76 -31.01 -57.67 14.20
C ASN A 76 -30.04 -56.51 13.83
N PRO A 77 -29.93 -55.43 14.63
CA PRO A 77 -29.02 -54.30 14.37
C PRO A 77 -27.54 -54.70 14.29
N ARG A 78 -27.18 -55.92 14.71
CA ARG A 78 -25.83 -56.49 14.58
C ARG A 78 -25.39 -56.79 13.14
N HIS A 79 -26.29 -56.83 12.16
CA HIS A 79 -25.96 -57.16 10.75
C HIS A 79 -26.33 -56.07 9.74
N GLN A 80 -26.60 -54.84 10.18
CA GLN A 80 -27.01 -53.74 9.30
C GLN A 80 -25.81 -52.96 8.75
N TRP A 81 -25.89 -52.59 7.46
CA TRP A 81 -24.88 -51.80 6.76
C TRP A 81 -25.51 -50.55 6.14
N LEU A 82 -24.79 -49.43 6.21
CA LEU A 82 -25.21 -48.14 5.65
C LEU A 82 -24.28 -47.79 4.49
N TRP A 83 -24.84 -47.66 3.29
CA TRP A 83 -24.15 -47.14 2.12
C TRP A 83 -24.38 -45.64 1.98
N ILE A 84 -23.31 -44.84 2.09
CA ILE A 84 -23.38 -43.37 2.12
C ILE A 84 -22.99 -42.81 0.75
N LEU A 85 -23.93 -42.11 0.11
CA LEU A 85 -23.78 -41.48 -1.19
C LEU A 85 -24.23 -40.01 -1.14
N PRO A 86 -23.30 -39.05 -1.18
CA PRO A 86 -23.62 -37.62 -1.29
C PRO A 86 -24.20 -37.24 -2.65
N ALA A 87 -24.94 -36.13 -2.68
CA ALA A 87 -25.40 -35.53 -3.93
C ALA A 87 -24.18 -35.18 -4.82
N GLY A 88 -24.19 -35.65 -6.07
CA GLY A 88 -23.06 -35.46 -7.02
C GLY A 88 -22.14 -36.67 -7.16
N THR A 89 -22.43 -37.77 -6.46
CA THR A 89 -21.80 -39.07 -6.68
C THR A 89 -22.67 -39.97 -7.54
N ILE A 90 -22.08 -40.66 -8.51
CA ILE A 90 -22.76 -41.53 -9.47
C ILE A 90 -22.08 -42.92 -9.37
N PRO A 91 -22.66 -43.88 -8.64
CA PRO A 91 -22.10 -45.23 -8.56
C PRO A 91 -22.20 -45.96 -9.91
N THR A 92 -21.22 -46.83 -10.23
CA THR A 92 -21.37 -47.78 -11.36
C THR A 92 -22.42 -48.83 -11.03
N SER A 93 -23.00 -49.47 -12.04
CA SER A 93 -24.09 -50.44 -11.86
C SER A 93 -23.73 -51.63 -10.96
N ASP A 94 -22.46 -52.00 -10.88
CA ASP A 94 -21.94 -53.11 -10.08
C ASP A 94 -21.39 -52.69 -8.70
N ALA A 95 -21.43 -51.40 -8.35
CA ALA A 95 -20.72 -50.87 -7.19
C ALA A 95 -21.17 -51.49 -5.86
N LEU A 96 -22.49 -51.64 -5.63
CA LEU A 96 -23.00 -52.20 -4.38
C LEU A 96 -22.71 -53.71 -4.24
N GLU A 97 -22.84 -54.45 -5.35
CA GLU A 97 -22.53 -55.89 -5.41
C GLU A 97 -21.06 -56.15 -5.02
N ARG A 98 -20.12 -55.40 -5.60
CA ARG A 98 -18.69 -55.52 -5.27
C ARG A 98 -18.36 -55.15 -3.83
N LEU A 99 -18.99 -54.09 -3.29
CA LEU A 99 -18.82 -53.72 -1.89
C LEU A 99 -19.34 -54.81 -0.94
N GLU A 100 -20.45 -55.47 -1.28
CA GLU A 100 -21.04 -56.57 -0.52
C GLU A 100 -20.18 -57.83 -0.61
N GLU A 101 -19.74 -58.23 -1.81
CA GLU A 101 -18.81 -59.34 -2.02
C GLU A 101 -17.52 -59.17 -1.19
N ARG A 102 -17.04 -57.92 -1.07
CA ARG A 102 -15.84 -57.63 -0.27
C ARG A 102 -16.02 -57.94 1.22
N LEU A 103 -17.25 -57.90 1.74
CA LEU A 103 -17.53 -58.28 3.13
C LEU A 103 -17.34 -59.78 3.37
N PHE A 104 -17.59 -60.61 2.36
CA PHE A 104 -17.60 -62.07 2.47
C PHE A 104 -16.30 -62.75 1.99
N THR A 105 -15.42 -62.02 1.30
CA THR A 105 -14.24 -62.57 0.59
C THR A 105 -12.95 -62.66 1.43
N VAL A 106 -13.00 -62.64 2.77
CA VAL A 106 -11.78 -62.53 3.60
C VAL A 106 -10.78 -63.66 3.31
N LYS A 107 -9.59 -63.26 2.81
CA LYS A 107 -8.41 -64.08 2.48
C LYS A 107 -7.33 -64.11 3.57
N ASP A 108 -7.52 -63.47 4.72
CA ASP A 108 -6.52 -63.46 5.81
C ASP A 108 -6.91 -64.43 6.94
N GLU A 109 -6.32 -65.63 6.92
CA GLU A 109 -6.46 -66.66 7.95
C GLU A 109 -5.86 -66.26 9.31
N GLU A 110 -4.96 -65.26 9.36
CA GLU A 110 -4.21 -64.94 10.58
C GLU A 110 -4.89 -63.94 11.54
N HIS A 111 -5.81 -63.09 11.07
CA HIS A 111 -6.30 -61.96 11.89
C HIS A 111 -7.78 -62.00 12.28
N HIS A 112 -8.63 -62.83 11.65
CA HIS A 112 -10.07 -63.01 11.95
C HIS A 112 -10.84 -61.73 12.36
N ALA A 113 -10.44 -60.56 11.85
CA ALA A 113 -11.01 -59.28 12.25
C ALA A 113 -12.15 -58.92 11.29
N GLN A 114 -13.37 -58.75 11.83
CA GLN A 114 -14.52 -58.39 11.01
C GLN A 114 -14.30 -57.00 10.37
N ILE A 115 -14.41 -56.95 9.04
CA ILE A 115 -14.45 -55.69 8.28
C ILE A 115 -15.68 -54.91 8.76
N GLN A 116 -15.53 -53.63 9.07
CA GLN A 116 -16.65 -52.78 9.51
C GLN A 116 -16.86 -51.54 8.64
N ILE A 117 -15.87 -51.19 7.80
CA ILE A 117 -15.95 -50.08 6.85
C ILE A 117 -15.28 -50.51 5.54
N VAL A 118 -16.01 -50.41 4.42
CA VAL A 118 -15.51 -50.60 3.06
C VAL A 118 -15.72 -49.32 2.26
N GLY A 119 -14.71 -48.87 1.52
CA GLY A 119 -14.82 -47.72 0.61
C GLY A 119 -14.80 -48.14 -0.85
N ALA A 120 -15.46 -47.36 -1.71
CA ALA A 120 -15.36 -47.47 -3.16
C ALA A 120 -14.24 -46.59 -3.74
N LYS A 121 -13.70 -47.00 -4.89
CA LYS A 121 -12.75 -46.24 -5.73
C LYS A 121 -13.47 -45.07 -6.41
N GLN A 122 -12.89 -43.87 -6.33
CA GLN A 122 -13.49 -42.65 -6.90
C GLN A 122 -12.80 -42.22 -8.18
N LEU A 123 -13.61 -41.92 -9.20
CA LEU A 123 -13.19 -41.46 -10.52
C LEU A 123 -13.88 -40.12 -10.84
N SER A 124 -13.34 -39.36 -11.79
CA SER A 124 -13.96 -38.10 -12.22
C SER A 124 -15.14 -38.38 -13.16
N ALA A 125 -16.28 -37.72 -12.96
CA ALA A 125 -17.42 -37.86 -13.87
C ALA A 125 -17.16 -37.22 -15.25
N GLU A 126 -16.33 -36.16 -15.31
CA GLU A 126 -15.93 -35.51 -16.56
C GLU A 126 -14.97 -36.38 -17.38
N THR A 127 -14.06 -37.07 -16.71
CA THR A 127 -13.09 -37.99 -17.34
C THR A 127 -13.10 -39.30 -16.54
N PRO A 128 -13.94 -40.29 -16.90
CA PRO A 128 -14.10 -41.53 -16.14
C PRO A 128 -12.82 -42.34 -15.95
N GLU A 129 -11.80 -42.12 -16.78
CA GLU A 129 -10.48 -42.74 -16.65
C GLU A 129 -9.59 -42.07 -15.60
N ARG A 130 -9.98 -40.90 -15.07
CA ARG A 130 -9.17 -40.14 -14.12
C ARG A 130 -9.51 -40.54 -12.70
N LEU A 131 -8.48 -40.95 -11.97
CA LEU A 131 -8.52 -41.31 -10.57
C LEU A 131 -8.69 -40.06 -9.68
N VAL A 132 -9.69 -40.07 -8.81
CA VAL A 132 -9.92 -38.99 -7.83
C VAL A 132 -9.43 -39.41 -6.44
N ASN A 133 -9.81 -40.61 -5.98
CA ASN A 133 -9.45 -41.07 -4.64
C ASN A 133 -9.54 -42.60 -4.52
N VAL A 134 -8.51 -43.23 -3.96
CA VAL A 134 -8.44 -44.68 -3.67
C VAL A 134 -8.01 -44.94 -2.23
N GLY A 135 -8.38 -44.02 -1.32
CA GLY A 135 -8.05 -44.09 0.09
C GLY A 135 -7.45 -42.78 0.61
N LEU A 136 -7.74 -42.50 1.88
CA LEU A 136 -7.34 -41.30 2.59
C LEU A 136 -6.23 -41.60 3.58
N TYR A 137 -5.19 -40.76 3.55
CA TYR A 137 -4.04 -40.81 4.44
C TYR A 137 -3.99 -39.55 5.27
N SER A 138 -3.54 -39.67 6.53
CA SER A 138 -3.36 -38.53 7.41
C SER A 138 -1.88 -38.26 7.66
N ALA A 139 -1.46 -37.02 7.46
CA ALA A 139 -0.13 -36.56 7.82
C ALA A 139 -0.06 -36.14 9.29
N ARG A 140 1.17 -36.03 9.83
CA ARG A 140 1.41 -35.46 11.19
C ARG A 140 0.90 -34.03 11.35
N SER A 141 0.78 -33.27 10.26
CA SER A 141 0.18 -31.93 10.24
C SER A 141 -1.36 -31.94 10.35
N ALA A 142 -1.98 -33.11 10.50
CA ALA A 142 -3.42 -33.39 10.40
C ALA A 142 -4.04 -33.10 9.03
N GLU A 143 -3.20 -32.86 8.01
CA GLU A 143 -3.61 -32.81 6.61
C GLU A 143 -4.13 -34.17 6.15
N VAL A 144 -5.21 -34.18 5.36
CA VAL A 144 -5.73 -35.38 4.72
C VAL A 144 -5.28 -35.37 3.26
N LEU A 145 -4.66 -36.47 2.84
CA LEU A 145 -4.09 -36.67 1.51
C LEU A 145 -4.79 -37.86 0.87
N THR A 146 -4.97 -37.82 -0.46
CA THR A 146 -5.40 -38.99 -1.22
C THR A 146 -4.21 -39.87 -1.54
N ALA A 147 -4.44 -41.16 -1.78
CA ALA A 147 -3.41 -42.11 -2.21
C ALA A 147 -2.88 -41.86 -3.63
N THR A 148 -3.62 -41.06 -4.39
CA THR A 148 -3.53 -40.86 -5.83
C THR A 148 -2.68 -39.63 -6.16
N GLU A 149 -2.02 -39.67 -7.31
CA GLU A 149 -1.37 -38.49 -7.88
C GLU A 149 -2.41 -37.60 -8.60
N PRO A 150 -2.21 -36.27 -8.63
CA PRO A 150 -3.13 -35.39 -9.34
C PRO A 150 -3.19 -35.75 -10.83
N LYS A 151 -4.40 -35.81 -11.39
CA LYS A 151 -4.65 -36.17 -12.80
C LYS A 151 -4.16 -37.57 -13.20
N GLU A 152 -3.92 -38.44 -12.24
CA GLU A 152 -3.56 -39.84 -12.50
C GLU A 152 -4.69 -40.58 -13.22
N LEU A 153 -4.33 -41.39 -14.22
CA LEU A 153 -5.27 -42.25 -14.94
C LEU A 153 -5.38 -43.60 -14.23
N ASP A 154 -6.57 -44.20 -14.25
CA ASP A 154 -6.82 -45.52 -13.74
C ASP A 154 -6.33 -46.59 -14.73
N GLN A 155 -5.20 -47.22 -14.40
CA GLN A 155 -4.57 -48.31 -15.14
C GLN A 155 -4.58 -49.62 -14.33
N GLY A 156 -5.40 -49.69 -13.26
CA GLY A 156 -5.45 -50.84 -12.35
C GLY A 156 -4.29 -50.90 -11.34
N GLN A 157 -3.50 -49.83 -11.22
CA GLN A 157 -2.31 -49.77 -10.35
C GLN A 157 -2.62 -49.86 -8.84
N TYR A 158 -3.88 -49.63 -8.46
CA TYR A 158 -4.34 -49.73 -7.06
C TYR A 158 -5.24 -50.94 -6.80
N ASP A 159 -5.45 -51.81 -7.79
CA ASP A 159 -6.43 -52.89 -7.68
C ASP A 159 -5.98 -54.06 -6.78
N GLY A 160 -4.68 -54.12 -6.43
CA GLY A 160 -4.12 -55.07 -5.46
C GLY A 160 -4.00 -54.54 -4.02
N ARG A 161 -4.57 -53.37 -3.69
CA ARG A 161 -4.46 -52.75 -2.37
C ARG A 161 -5.73 -52.96 -1.53
N ASP A 162 -5.56 -53.58 -0.37
CA ASP A 162 -6.67 -53.96 0.50
C ASP A 162 -6.85 -53.03 1.71
N ALA A 163 -5.80 -52.85 2.52
CA ALA A 163 -5.87 -52.08 3.76
C ALA A 163 -5.51 -50.59 3.56
N VAL A 164 -6.41 -49.68 3.96
CA VAL A 164 -6.20 -48.22 3.86
C VAL A 164 -6.42 -47.48 5.19
N PRO A 165 -5.68 -46.36 5.44
CA PRO A 165 -5.81 -45.58 6.68
C PRO A 165 -7.06 -44.70 6.79
N ALA A 166 -7.89 -44.62 5.76
CA ALA A 166 -9.28 -44.17 5.82
C ALA A 166 -9.87 -44.31 4.42
N VAL A 167 -11.19 -44.31 4.35
CA VAL A 167 -11.94 -44.20 3.10
C VAL A 167 -12.71 -42.89 3.10
N SER A 168 -12.98 -42.35 1.91
CA SER A 168 -13.81 -41.15 1.79
C SER A 168 -15.28 -41.51 2.08
N GLY A 169 -16.06 -40.54 2.56
CA GLY A 169 -17.48 -40.73 2.84
C GLY A 169 -18.35 -40.82 1.58
N GLU A 170 -17.78 -40.51 0.42
CA GLU A 170 -18.41 -40.62 -0.90
C GLU A 170 -18.27 -42.07 -1.41
N GLY A 171 -19.31 -42.88 -1.24
CA GLY A 171 -19.29 -44.32 -1.59
C GLY A 171 -18.81 -45.23 -0.45
N MET A 172 -19.00 -44.82 0.81
CA MET A 172 -18.61 -45.61 1.98
C MET A 172 -19.74 -46.57 2.41
N LEU A 173 -19.42 -47.84 2.60
CA LEU A 173 -20.26 -48.83 3.25
C LEU A 173 -19.78 -49.05 4.70
N VAL A 174 -20.60 -48.71 5.69
CA VAL A 174 -20.23 -48.77 7.11
C VAL A 174 -21.23 -49.59 7.92
N HIS A 175 -20.75 -50.36 8.88
CA HIS A 175 -21.61 -51.06 9.83
C HIS A 175 -22.46 -50.06 10.61
N ALA A 176 -23.78 -50.21 10.53
CA ALA A 176 -24.73 -49.20 10.95
C ALA A 176 -24.64 -48.96 12.47
N SER A 177 -24.41 -50.03 13.24
CA SER A 177 -24.25 -49.95 14.70
C SER A 177 -22.96 -49.22 15.11
N LEU A 178 -21.84 -49.47 14.42
CA LEU A 178 -20.59 -48.74 14.64
C LEU A 178 -20.75 -47.24 14.33
N PHE A 179 -21.42 -46.91 13.22
CA PHE A 179 -21.67 -45.52 12.84
C PHE A 179 -22.51 -44.79 13.88
N GLY A 180 -23.55 -45.45 14.41
CA GLY A 180 -24.40 -44.94 15.49
C GLY A 180 -23.63 -44.74 16.79
N ASP A 181 -22.86 -45.73 17.22
CA ASP A 181 -22.07 -45.68 18.46
C ASP A 181 -21.01 -44.57 18.44
N LEU A 182 -20.32 -44.40 17.31
CA LEU A 182 -19.35 -43.32 17.11
C LEU A 182 -20.02 -41.95 16.96
N GLY A 183 -21.35 -41.88 16.84
CA GLY A 183 -22.10 -40.65 16.65
C GLY A 183 -21.89 -40.01 15.27
N GLY A 184 -21.59 -40.80 14.23
CA GLY A 184 -21.42 -40.34 12.85
C GLY A 184 -20.26 -39.37 12.60
N PHE A 185 -20.28 -38.67 11.46
CA PHE A 185 -19.33 -37.63 11.06
C PHE A 185 -19.37 -36.39 11.95
N ASP A 186 -18.21 -35.75 12.14
CA ASP A 186 -18.13 -34.50 12.90
C ASP A 186 -18.56 -33.31 12.03
N PRO A 187 -19.63 -32.58 12.41
CA PRO A 187 -20.15 -31.46 11.63
C PRO A 187 -19.21 -30.23 11.59
N ALA A 188 -18.18 -30.20 12.43
CA ALA A 188 -17.19 -29.12 12.47
C ALA A 188 -16.02 -29.31 11.49
N LEU A 189 -15.97 -30.45 10.78
CA LEU A 189 -14.97 -30.80 9.78
C LEU A 189 -15.60 -30.91 8.38
N SER A 190 -14.80 -30.61 7.35
CA SER A 190 -15.17 -30.82 5.93
C SER A 190 -15.14 -32.30 5.53
N GLY A 191 -15.81 -32.67 4.44
CA GLY A 191 -16.10 -34.06 4.04
C GLY A 191 -15.01 -35.10 4.29
N ASP A 192 -13.90 -35.06 3.54
CA ASP A 192 -12.80 -36.03 3.70
C ASP A 192 -12.12 -35.97 5.08
N TYR A 193 -12.09 -34.79 5.71
CA TYR A 193 -11.57 -34.64 7.06
C TYR A 193 -12.48 -35.29 8.10
N ALA A 194 -13.80 -35.19 7.92
CA ALA A 194 -14.79 -35.84 8.76
C ALA A 194 -14.76 -37.36 8.58
N ALA A 195 -14.62 -37.85 7.34
CA ALA A 195 -14.49 -39.27 7.03
C ALA A 195 -13.19 -39.87 7.60
N ALA A 196 -12.05 -39.18 7.43
CA ALA A 196 -10.78 -39.59 8.03
C ALA A 196 -10.84 -39.60 9.57
N GLN A 197 -11.55 -38.66 10.19
CA GLN A 197 -11.73 -38.64 11.65
C GLN A 197 -12.68 -39.77 12.13
N LEU A 198 -13.73 -40.09 11.37
CA LEU A 198 -14.59 -41.24 11.67
C LEU A 198 -13.79 -42.56 11.59
N CYS A 199 -13.07 -42.79 10.49
CA CYS A 199 -12.23 -43.97 10.30
C CYS A 199 -11.15 -44.10 11.39
N ARG A 200 -10.54 -42.98 11.80
CA ARG A 200 -9.63 -42.94 12.95
C ARG A 200 -10.29 -43.46 14.23
N ARG A 201 -11.46 -42.90 14.57
CA ARG A 201 -12.19 -43.29 15.79
C ARG A 201 -12.65 -44.74 15.74
N ALA A 202 -13.05 -45.23 14.57
CA ALA A 202 -13.37 -46.64 14.35
C ALA A 202 -12.17 -47.54 14.64
N ARG A 203 -10.96 -47.20 14.18
CA ARG A 203 -9.74 -47.96 14.52
C ARG A 203 -9.36 -47.88 15.98
N GLU A 204 -9.58 -46.75 16.66
CA GLU A 204 -9.38 -46.66 18.12
C GLU A 204 -10.28 -47.63 18.90
N VAL A 205 -11.33 -48.16 18.26
CA VAL A 205 -12.27 -49.14 18.82
C VAL A 205 -12.06 -50.55 18.22
N GLY A 206 -11.01 -50.75 17.41
CA GLY A 206 -10.63 -52.05 16.86
C GLY A 206 -11.23 -52.40 15.49
N ALA A 207 -11.93 -51.46 14.83
CA ALA A 207 -12.54 -51.71 13.53
C ALA A 207 -11.48 -51.83 12.40
N HIS A 208 -11.68 -52.80 11.51
CA HIS A 208 -10.87 -52.95 10.30
C HIS A 208 -11.49 -52.21 9.10
N ILE A 209 -10.66 -51.52 8.31
CA ILE A 209 -11.07 -50.59 7.25
C ILE A 209 -10.36 -50.98 5.95
N VAL A 210 -11.16 -51.26 4.93
CA VAL A 210 -10.72 -51.84 3.66
C VAL A 210 -11.24 -50.98 2.51
N ILE A 211 -10.54 -50.97 1.38
CA ILE A 211 -11.06 -50.43 0.12
C ILE A 211 -11.38 -51.59 -0.82
N GLU A 212 -12.47 -51.46 -1.59
CA GLU A 212 -12.78 -52.35 -2.70
C GLU A 212 -12.46 -51.63 -4.01
N PRO A 213 -11.29 -51.91 -4.64
CA PRO A 213 -10.87 -51.18 -5.84
C PRO A 213 -11.79 -51.40 -7.04
N THR A 214 -12.51 -52.52 -7.08
CA THR A 214 -13.39 -52.83 -8.21
C THR A 214 -14.74 -52.13 -8.14
N ALA A 215 -15.17 -51.68 -6.95
CA ALA A 215 -16.35 -50.85 -6.76
C ALA A 215 -16.05 -49.39 -7.13
N ARG A 216 -16.69 -48.85 -8.17
CA ARG A 216 -16.37 -47.53 -8.72
C ARG A 216 -17.51 -46.52 -8.50
N VAL A 217 -17.13 -45.29 -8.16
CA VAL A 217 -18.04 -44.16 -8.03
C VAL A 217 -17.49 -42.97 -8.79
N LEU A 218 -18.29 -42.40 -9.70
CA LEU A 218 -17.94 -41.18 -10.42
C LEU A 218 -18.34 -39.96 -9.59
N ARG A 219 -17.46 -38.97 -9.50
CA ARG A 219 -17.64 -37.72 -8.76
C ARG A 219 -17.73 -36.55 -9.74
N GLU A 220 -18.82 -35.80 -9.70
CA GLU A 220 -19.03 -34.64 -10.59
C GLU A 220 -18.01 -33.53 -10.34
N ASP A 221 -17.76 -33.17 -9.08
CA ASP A 221 -16.78 -32.13 -8.72
C ASP A 221 -15.49 -32.76 -8.15
N PRO A 222 -14.39 -32.92 -8.91
CA PRO A 222 -13.12 -33.32 -8.31
C PRO A 222 -12.67 -32.29 -7.26
N PRO A 223 -11.96 -32.69 -6.19
CA PRO A 223 -11.56 -31.78 -5.14
C PRO A 223 -10.73 -30.61 -5.72
N ARG A 224 -11.09 -29.37 -5.36
CA ARG A 224 -10.40 -28.10 -5.75
C ARG A 224 -8.88 -28.07 -5.56
N ARG A 225 -8.32 -29.07 -4.88
CA ARG A 225 -6.88 -29.26 -4.72
C ARG A 225 -6.19 -29.64 -6.05
N ASP A 226 -6.92 -30.29 -6.94
CA ASP A 226 -6.45 -30.75 -8.25
C ASP A 226 -6.49 -29.67 -9.35
N THR A 227 -7.05 -28.51 -9.02
CA THR A 227 -7.20 -27.35 -9.92
C THR A 227 -6.20 -26.23 -9.63
N VAL A 228 -5.14 -26.47 -8.84
CA VAL A 228 -4.18 -25.42 -8.43
C VAL A 228 -2.72 -25.84 -8.71
N HIS A 229 -1.98 -24.90 -9.30
CA HIS A 229 -0.71 -25.05 -10.04
C HIS A 229 0.54 -25.47 -9.24
N ARG A 230 1.50 -26.03 -10.00
CA ARG A 230 2.79 -26.68 -9.65
C ARG A 230 3.47 -26.30 -8.32
N LEU A 231 3.87 -25.03 -8.08
CA LEU A 231 4.60 -24.63 -6.85
C LEU A 231 3.68 -24.25 -5.69
N GLY A 232 2.63 -23.50 -6.00
CA GLY A 232 1.69 -22.98 -5.01
C GLY A 232 0.70 -24.01 -4.48
N GLY A 233 0.31 -25.01 -5.28
CA GLY A 233 -0.62 -26.08 -4.92
C GLY A 233 -0.13 -26.94 -3.74
N THR A 234 1.18 -27.00 -3.52
CA THR A 234 1.78 -27.67 -2.35
C THR A 234 1.58 -26.90 -1.04
N LEU A 235 1.46 -25.58 -1.12
CA LEU A 235 1.21 -24.66 -0.02
C LEU A 235 -0.29 -24.35 0.14
N HIS A 236 -1.08 -24.50 -0.93
CA HIS A 236 -2.50 -24.18 -0.98
C HIS A 236 -3.41 -25.26 -0.40
N LEU A 237 -4.32 -24.85 0.49
CA LEU A 237 -5.48 -25.65 0.89
C LEU A 237 -6.75 -24.80 0.76
N PRO A 238 -7.85 -25.35 0.22
CA PRO A 238 -9.17 -24.73 0.30
C PRO A 238 -9.51 -24.31 1.73
N SER A 239 -10.25 -23.21 1.90
CA SER A 239 -10.58 -22.62 3.21
C SER A 239 -11.13 -23.64 4.20
N ASP A 240 -12.02 -24.51 3.74
CA ASP A 240 -12.75 -25.44 4.59
C ASP A 240 -11.87 -26.60 5.04
N GLN A 241 -11.00 -27.06 4.14
CA GLN A 241 -9.96 -28.05 4.43
C GLN A 241 -8.91 -27.49 5.38
N ARG A 242 -8.51 -26.22 5.19
CA ARG A 242 -7.57 -25.52 6.06
C ARG A 242 -8.10 -25.37 7.48
N ILE A 243 -9.36 -24.97 7.63
CA ILE A 243 -10.04 -24.89 8.93
C ILE A 243 -10.09 -26.28 9.58
N SER A 244 -10.46 -27.30 8.81
CA SER A 244 -10.56 -28.68 9.28
C SER A 244 -9.21 -29.26 9.71
N GLN A 245 -8.13 -28.96 8.99
CA GLN A 245 -6.76 -29.34 9.34
C GLN A 245 -6.35 -28.79 10.70
N ILE A 246 -6.56 -27.50 10.94
CA ILE A 246 -6.19 -26.84 12.20
C ILE A 246 -7.02 -27.39 13.36
N ARG A 247 -8.35 -27.45 13.20
CA ARG A 247 -9.25 -27.99 14.23
C ARG A 247 -8.89 -29.41 14.60
N ARG A 248 -8.69 -30.28 13.61
CA ARG A 248 -8.31 -31.69 13.82
C ARG A 248 -6.95 -31.83 14.50
N ARG A 249 -5.96 -31.00 14.15
CA ARG A 249 -4.62 -31.02 14.79
C ARG A 249 -4.71 -30.64 16.26
N LEU A 250 -5.40 -29.55 16.59
CA LEU A 250 -5.54 -29.07 17.97
C LEU A 250 -6.43 -29.98 18.81
N ALA A 251 -7.50 -30.54 18.24
CA ALA A 251 -8.40 -31.45 18.95
C ALA A 251 -7.75 -32.79 19.34
N THR A 252 -6.72 -33.21 18.61
CA THR A 252 -6.01 -34.49 18.81
C THR A 252 -4.67 -34.35 19.53
N ALA A 253 -4.22 -33.12 19.77
CA ALA A 253 -3.01 -32.81 20.53
C ALA A 253 -3.19 -33.07 22.04
N THR A 254 -2.08 -33.34 22.72
CA THR A 254 -2.05 -33.35 24.19
C THR A 254 -2.31 -31.93 24.72
N PRO A 255 -3.02 -31.75 25.86
CA PRO A 255 -3.34 -30.43 26.40
C PRO A 255 -2.14 -29.49 26.52
N LEU A 256 -1.00 -30.03 26.97
CA LEU A 256 0.25 -29.29 27.12
C LEU A 256 0.86 -28.83 25.78
N ALA A 257 0.62 -29.56 24.68
CA ALA A 257 1.12 -29.19 23.36
C ALA A 257 0.23 -28.19 22.62
N VAL A 258 -1.04 -27.99 23.06
CA VAL A 258 -1.98 -27.06 22.43
C VAL A 258 -1.46 -25.63 22.35
N PRO A 259 -0.95 -24.99 23.42
CA PRO A 259 -0.48 -23.59 23.33
C PRO A 259 0.69 -23.44 22.34
N PHE A 260 1.65 -24.36 22.37
CA PHE A 260 2.79 -24.36 21.43
C PHE A 260 2.37 -24.58 19.98
N LEU A 261 1.44 -25.51 19.73
CA LEU A 261 0.91 -25.77 18.38
C LEU A 261 0.04 -24.62 17.88
N TRP A 262 -0.71 -23.96 18.77
CA TRP A 262 -1.53 -22.79 18.46
C TRP A 262 -0.64 -21.63 18.00
N LEU A 263 0.41 -21.31 18.77
CA LEU A 263 1.39 -20.29 18.40
C LEU A 263 2.13 -20.64 17.10
N GLY A 264 2.61 -21.89 16.97
CA GLY A 264 3.26 -22.36 15.76
C GLY A 264 2.36 -22.33 14.52
N MET A 265 1.04 -22.44 14.68
CA MET A 265 0.08 -22.33 13.58
C MET A 265 -0.17 -20.89 13.12
N TRP A 266 -0.05 -19.90 14.01
CA TRP A 266 0.00 -18.49 13.63
C TRP A 266 1.22 -18.18 12.77
N ILE A 267 2.40 -18.59 13.22
CA ILE A 267 3.65 -18.44 12.47
C ILE A 267 3.54 -19.15 11.10
N ALA A 268 3.02 -20.38 11.08
CA ALA A 268 2.84 -21.13 9.84
C ALA A 268 1.74 -20.56 8.92
N ALA A 269 0.81 -19.76 9.43
CA ALA A 269 -0.17 -19.04 8.62
C ALA A 269 0.47 -17.80 7.98
N LEU A 270 1.28 -17.04 8.73
CA LEU A 270 2.04 -15.90 8.23
C LEU A 270 3.08 -16.31 7.18
N LEU A 271 3.88 -17.36 7.46
CA LEU A 271 4.85 -17.89 6.50
C LEU A 271 4.19 -18.39 5.21
N ARG A 272 2.97 -18.95 5.30
CA ARG A 272 2.20 -19.32 4.10
C ARG A 272 1.67 -18.11 3.35
N LEU A 273 1.21 -17.07 4.04
CA LEU A 273 0.80 -15.82 3.41
C LEU A 273 1.96 -15.24 2.60
N ILE A 274 3.14 -15.13 3.22
CA ILE A 274 4.37 -14.66 2.58
C ILE A 274 4.73 -15.59 1.40
N GLY A 275 4.82 -16.90 1.62
CA GLY A 275 5.20 -17.85 0.57
C GLY A 275 4.23 -17.87 -0.62
N LEU A 276 2.93 -17.69 -0.40
CA LEU A 276 1.94 -17.63 -1.48
C LEU A 276 1.95 -16.30 -2.20
N THR A 277 2.22 -15.20 -1.48
CA THR A 277 2.44 -13.88 -2.08
C THR A 277 3.66 -13.90 -2.98
N VAL A 278 4.76 -14.50 -2.51
CA VAL A 278 5.98 -14.75 -3.28
C VAL A 278 5.70 -15.62 -4.51
N VAL A 279 4.75 -16.56 -4.47
CA VAL A 279 4.38 -17.40 -5.63
C VAL A 279 3.27 -16.76 -6.50
N LYS A 280 3.01 -15.45 -6.32
CA LYS A 280 1.99 -14.66 -7.05
C LYS A 280 0.55 -15.12 -6.85
N ALA A 281 0.25 -15.58 -5.65
CA ALA A 281 -1.07 -16.00 -5.24
C ALA A 281 -1.53 -15.28 -3.96
N PRO A 282 -1.61 -13.93 -3.95
CA PRO A 282 -1.97 -13.16 -2.76
C PRO A 282 -3.35 -13.50 -2.23
N ASP A 283 -4.35 -13.71 -3.10
CA ASP A 283 -5.70 -14.16 -2.69
C ASP A 283 -5.69 -15.53 -2.01
N ALA A 284 -4.91 -16.46 -2.54
CA ALA A 284 -4.74 -17.79 -1.97
C ALA A 284 -4.02 -17.74 -0.60
N GLY A 285 -3.05 -16.83 -0.48
CA GLY A 285 -2.35 -16.51 0.76
C GLY A 285 -3.29 -15.93 1.82
N ALA A 286 -4.00 -14.86 1.47
CA ALA A 286 -4.96 -14.19 2.34
C ALA A 286 -6.09 -15.14 2.74
N GLY A 287 -6.66 -15.89 1.78
CA GLY A 287 -7.70 -16.88 2.03
C GLY A 287 -7.25 -17.95 3.04
N GLN A 288 -6.01 -18.43 2.93
CA GLN A 288 -5.46 -19.37 3.92
C GLN A 288 -5.13 -18.74 5.26
N PHE A 289 -4.64 -17.50 5.27
CA PHE A 289 -4.38 -16.77 6.51
C PHE A 289 -5.67 -16.59 7.30
N PHE A 290 -6.72 -16.04 6.67
CA PHE A 290 -8.01 -15.84 7.32
C PHE A 290 -8.74 -17.15 7.65
N ALA A 291 -8.60 -18.20 6.84
CA ALA A 291 -9.06 -19.54 7.21
C ALA A 291 -8.33 -20.08 8.45
N SER A 292 -7.03 -19.79 8.58
CA SER A 292 -6.25 -20.16 9.75
C SER A 292 -6.69 -19.39 10.99
N VAL A 293 -6.86 -18.06 10.87
CA VAL A 293 -7.38 -17.18 11.94
C VAL A 293 -8.74 -17.67 12.44
N ARG A 294 -9.68 -17.92 11.52
CA ARG A 294 -11.03 -18.41 11.87
C ARG A 294 -10.99 -19.76 12.59
N ALA A 295 -10.03 -20.62 12.23
CA ALA A 295 -9.86 -21.90 12.89
C ALA A 295 -9.22 -21.77 14.29
N LEU A 296 -8.21 -20.91 14.43
CA LEU A 296 -7.46 -20.69 15.68
C LEU A 296 -8.26 -19.92 16.74
N LEU A 297 -9.13 -19.00 16.33
CA LEU A 297 -10.06 -18.31 17.22
C LEU A 297 -11.29 -19.16 17.60
N GLY A 298 -11.55 -20.24 16.86
CA GLY A 298 -12.71 -21.12 17.03
C GLY A 298 -12.59 -22.15 18.17
N TRP A 299 -12.26 -21.71 19.40
CA TRP A 299 -12.06 -22.59 20.56
C TRP A 299 -13.25 -23.51 20.85
N GLY A 300 -14.48 -23.00 20.71
CA GLY A 300 -15.70 -23.80 20.89
C GLY A 300 -15.79 -24.97 19.91
N ALA A 301 -15.42 -24.78 18.65
CA ALA A 301 -15.42 -25.82 17.63
C ALA A 301 -14.31 -26.86 17.86
N ILE A 302 -13.16 -26.46 18.41
CA ILE A 302 -12.06 -27.35 18.80
C ILE A 302 -12.47 -28.20 20.02
N ALA A 303 -13.09 -27.57 21.02
CA ALA A 303 -13.63 -28.27 22.18
C ALA A 303 -14.74 -29.25 21.79
N HIS A 304 -15.62 -28.86 20.85
CA HIS A 304 -16.64 -29.72 20.28
C HIS A 304 -16.03 -30.95 19.62
N THR A 305 -15.09 -30.78 18.66
CA THR A 305 -14.41 -31.90 17.96
C THR A 305 -13.76 -32.87 18.95
N ARG A 306 -13.14 -32.34 20.02
CA ARG A 306 -12.53 -33.15 21.06
C ARG A 306 -13.55 -33.93 21.89
N ARG A 307 -14.61 -33.26 22.37
CA ARG A 307 -15.70 -33.88 23.16
C ARG A 307 -16.41 -34.94 22.32
N PHE A 308 -16.76 -34.61 21.09
CA PHE A 308 -17.37 -35.48 20.10
C PHE A 308 -16.59 -36.78 19.89
N ALA A 309 -15.27 -36.66 19.69
CA ALA A 309 -14.41 -37.83 19.54
C ALA A 309 -14.38 -38.70 20.81
N THR A 310 -14.33 -38.08 21.99
CA THR A 310 -14.32 -38.84 23.25
C THR A 310 -15.64 -39.53 23.58
N GLN A 311 -16.77 -38.89 23.28
CA GLN A 311 -18.11 -39.42 23.54
C GLN A 311 -18.41 -40.61 22.64
N GLY A 312 -18.20 -40.49 21.33
CA GLY A 312 -18.42 -41.60 20.38
C GLY A 312 -17.52 -42.81 20.69
N ARG A 313 -16.24 -42.58 21.01
CA ARG A 313 -15.35 -43.66 21.44
C ARG A 313 -15.82 -44.36 22.70
N ARG A 314 -16.27 -43.61 23.72
CA ARG A 314 -16.80 -44.17 24.97
C ARG A 314 -18.05 -45.00 24.74
N ALA A 315 -18.98 -44.52 23.91
CA ALA A 315 -20.22 -45.23 23.60
C ALA A 315 -19.95 -46.56 22.87
N ALA A 316 -19.08 -46.56 21.86
CA ALA A 316 -18.71 -47.76 21.13
C ALA A 316 -18.00 -48.80 22.01
N LEU A 317 -17.02 -48.38 22.83
CA LEU A 317 -16.34 -49.27 23.77
C LEU A 317 -17.29 -49.85 24.83
N ALA A 318 -18.23 -49.04 25.33
CA ALA A 318 -19.22 -49.49 26.32
C ALA A 318 -20.23 -50.50 25.76
N ARG A 319 -20.44 -50.51 24.44
CA ARG A 319 -21.22 -51.55 23.78
C ARG A 319 -20.39 -52.81 23.54
N LEU A 320 -19.19 -52.69 23.00
CA LEU A 320 -18.30 -53.84 22.79
C LEU A 320 -18.02 -54.60 24.10
N SER A 321 -17.89 -53.88 25.22
CA SER A 321 -17.75 -54.50 26.55
C SER A 321 -19.02 -55.18 27.04
N ARG A 322 -20.21 -54.64 26.72
CA ARG A 322 -21.51 -55.27 27.03
C ARG A 322 -21.78 -56.51 26.21
N ASP A 323 -21.33 -56.52 24.95
CA ASP A 323 -21.46 -57.64 24.03
C ASP A 323 -20.34 -58.69 24.24
N GLU A 324 -19.52 -58.57 25.30
CA GLU A 324 -18.37 -59.45 25.64
C GLU A 324 -17.33 -59.61 24.53
N GLN A 325 -17.26 -58.67 23.59
CA GLN A 325 -16.34 -58.71 22.45
C GLN A 325 -14.92 -58.22 22.79
N ILE A 326 -14.77 -57.50 23.92
CA ILE A 326 -13.47 -56.99 24.39
C ILE A 326 -13.27 -57.26 25.88
N SER A 327 -12.05 -57.64 26.27
CA SER A 327 -11.65 -57.85 27.67
C SER A 327 -11.07 -56.59 28.32
N SER A 328 -10.45 -55.68 27.54
CA SER A 328 -9.81 -54.45 28.04
C SER A 328 -9.97 -53.29 27.04
N ALA A 329 -10.83 -52.33 27.38
CA ALA A 329 -11.03 -51.13 26.56
C ALA A 329 -9.76 -50.26 26.40
N PRO A 330 -8.90 -50.04 27.43
CA PRO A 330 -7.67 -49.27 27.27
C PRO A 330 -6.68 -49.89 26.27
N ASP A 331 -6.58 -51.22 26.23
CA ASP A 331 -5.61 -51.91 25.37
C ASP A 331 -6.04 -51.88 23.91
N VAL A 332 -7.34 -51.98 23.63
CA VAL A 332 -7.90 -51.76 22.28
C VAL A 332 -7.60 -50.34 21.79
N VAL A 333 -7.79 -49.32 22.62
CA VAL A 333 -7.48 -47.93 22.25
C VAL A 333 -5.99 -47.72 22.02
N ARG A 334 -5.13 -48.32 22.85
CA ARG A 334 -3.67 -48.26 22.67
C ARG A 334 -3.24 -48.95 21.37
N ALA A 335 -3.79 -50.13 21.07
CA ALA A 335 -3.51 -50.86 19.83
C ALA A 335 -3.99 -50.09 18.60
N GLY A 336 -5.21 -49.52 18.65
CA GLY A 336 -5.77 -48.69 17.59
C GLY A 336 -4.92 -47.44 17.32
N ARG A 337 -4.49 -46.73 18.37
CA ARG A 337 -3.60 -45.55 18.24
C ARG A 337 -2.22 -45.91 17.69
N ARG A 338 -1.65 -47.06 18.08
CA ARG A 338 -0.38 -47.54 17.52
C ARG A 338 -0.52 -47.86 16.03
N THR A 339 -1.62 -48.49 15.65
CA THR A 339 -1.94 -48.81 14.25
C THR A 339 -2.10 -47.53 13.43
N GLU A 340 -2.84 -46.55 13.95
CA GLU A 340 -2.97 -45.24 13.32
C GLU A 340 -1.61 -44.56 13.13
N ALA A 341 -0.77 -44.54 14.17
CA ALA A 341 0.55 -43.91 14.10
C ALA A 341 1.48 -44.56 13.06
N ARG A 342 1.39 -45.89 12.86
CA ARG A 342 2.13 -46.62 11.81
C ARG A 342 1.62 -46.31 10.41
N MET A 343 0.32 -46.05 10.27
CA MET A 343 -0.36 -45.79 9.01
C MET A 343 -0.34 -44.30 8.59
N MET A 344 0.17 -43.39 9.45
CA MET A 344 0.32 -41.98 9.10
C MET A 344 1.41 -41.76 8.06
N CYS A 345 1.18 -40.81 7.15
CA CYS A 345 2.20 -40.38 6.21
C CYS A 345 3.38 -39.71 6.92
N SER A 346 4.59 -40.17 6.60
CA SER A 346 5.84 -39.53 7.00
C SER A 346 6.02 -38.19 6.29
N GLY A 347 6.80 -37.28 6.87
CA GLY A 347 7.09 -35.99 6.24
C GLY A 347 7.83 -36.11 4.90
N ALA A 348 8.55 -37.21 4.67
CA ALA A 348 9.18 -37.51 3.38
C ALA A 348 8.13 -37.85 2.30
N GLN A 349 7.12 -38.68 2.64
CA GLN A 349 6.02 -39.03 1.75
C GLN A 349 5.18 -37.82 1.38
N VAL A 350 4.86 -36.94 2.35
CA VAL A 350 4.14 -35.68 2.07
C VAL A 350 4.92 -34.79 1.11
N ARG A 351 6.25 -34.68 1.29
CA ARG A 351 7.11 -33.92 0.37
C ARG A 351 7.25 -34.58 -1.00
N ALA A 352 7.30 -35.91 -1.07
CA ALA A 352 7.32 -36.65 -2.33
C ALA A 352 6.02 -36.44 -3.11
N GLN A 353 4.86 -36.62 -2.48
CA GLN A 353 3.56 -36.38 -3.10
C GLN A 353 3.40 -34.92 -3.58
N ARG A 354 3.89 -33.95 -2.80
CA ARG A 354 3.94 -32.54 -3.22
C ARG A 354 4.84 -32.30 -4.44
N ARG A 355 5.97 -33.02 -4.54
CA ARG A 355 6.85 -32.98 -5.72
C ARG A 355 6.24 -33.67 -6.94
N SER A 356 5.57 -34.81 -6.76
CA SER A 356 4.83 -35.49 -7.84
C SER A 356 3.69 -34.60 -8.37
N ALA A 357 2.92 -33.98 -7.48
CA ALA A 357 1.90 -32.99 -7.85
C ALA A 357 2.47 -31.82 -8.66
N MET A 358 3.72 -31.43 -8.39
CA MET A 358 4.43 -30.39 -9.15
C MET A 358 4.91 -30.87 -10.54
N THR A 359 5.20 -32.16 -10.72
CA THR A 359 5.79 -32.72 -11.95
C THR A 359 4.77 -33.32 -12.92
N ALA A 360 3.70 -33.96 -12.42
CA ALA A 360 2.68 -34.67 -13.21
C ALA A 360 1.99 -33.80 -14.29
N GLU A 361 2.08 -32.47 -14.17
CA GLU A 361 1.44 -31.53 -15.11
C GLU A 361 2.40 -30.95 -16.16
N THR A 362 3.70 -31.30 -16.16
CA THR A 362 4.60 -30.97 -17.29
C THR A 362 4.26 -31.72 -18.58
N VAL A 363 3.45 -32.77 -18.47
CA VAL A 363 3.12 -33.71 -19.55
C VAL A 363 1.65 -33.58 -20.02
N SER A 364 0.84 -32.69 -19.43
CA SER A 364 -0.56 -32.57 -19.85
C SER A 364 -0.69 -31.87 -21.20
N VAL A 365 -0.91 -32.68 -22.24
CA VAL A 365 -1.33 -32.26 -23.59
C VAL A 365 -2.60 -31.41 -23.49
N PRO A 366 -2.70 -30.27 -24.20
CA PRO A 366 -3.96 -29.52 -24.29
C PRO A 366 -5.03 -30.42 -24.91
N ARG A 367 -6.10 -30.71 -24.17
CA ARG A 367 -7.24 -31.46 -24.72
C ARG A 367 -8.08 -30.54 -25.61
N THR A 368 -8.08 -30.83 -26.90
CA THR A 368 -9.26 -30.72 -27.76
C THR A 368 -10.39 -31.52 -27.12
N ARG A 369 -11.53 -30.88 -26.82
CA ARG A 369 -12.75 -31.57 -26.37
C ARG A 369 -13.23 -32.50 -27.48
N PHE A 370 -13.17 -33.81 -27.24
CA PHE A 370 -14.15 -34.74 -27.79
C PHE A 370 -15.40 -34.60 -26.93
N THR A 371 -16.48 -34.07 -27.50
CA THR A 371 -17.82 -34.27 -26.96
C THR A 371 -18.21 -35.74 -27.15
N PRO A 372 -18.67 -36.46 -26.11
CA PRO A 372 -19.32 -37.74 -26.32
C PRO A 372 -20.70 -37.47 -26.91
N GLY A 373 -20.76 -37.40 -28.24
CA GLY A 373 -22.00 -37.51 -28.99
C GLY A 373 -22.54 -38.93 -28.84
N PHE A 374 -23.70 -39.06 -28.21
CA PHE A 374 -24.56 -40.21 -28.40
C PHE A 374 -25.03 -40.18 -29.87
N TYR A 375 -24.57 -41.15 -30.68
CA TYR A 375 -24.87 -41.45 -32.09
C TYR A 375 -25.33 -40.30 -33.03
N GLY A 376 -24.43 -39.83 -33.90
CA GLY A 376 -24.73 -39.02 -35.08
C GLY A 376 -23.47 -38.52 -35.79
N GLU A 377 -23.39 -38.68 -37.12
CA GLU A 377 -22.26 -38.31 -37.99
C GLU A 377 -21.85 -36.82 -37.91
N PRO A 378 -20.57 -36.48 -38.18
CA PRO A 378 -20.09 -35.10 -38.18
C PRO A 378 -20.20 -34.42 -39.55
N ASP A 379 -20.94 -33.32 -39.60
CA ASP A 379 -20.84 -32.18 -40.53
C ASP A 379 -20.54 -30.96 -39.61
N ASP A 380 -19.79 -29.90 -39.91
CA ASP A 380 -19.30 -29.27 -41.13
C ASP A 380 -18.11 -28.35 -40.72
N THR A 381 -17.34 -27.88 -41.70
CA THR A 381 -15.95 -27.38 -41.63
C THR A 381 -15.78 -25.87 -41.40
N GLY A 382 -16.75 -25.17 -40.80
CA GLY A 382 -16.75 -23.70 -40.74
C GLY A 382 -16.17 -23.00 -39.50
N GLU A 383 -16.01 -23.67 -38.36
CA GLU A 383 -15.69 -23.00 -37.07
C GLU A 383 -14.21 -23.00 -36.67
N ARG A 384 -13.31 -23.43 -37.56
CA ARG A 384 -11.90 -23.64 -37.21
C ARG A 384 -11.04 -22.37 -37.27
N GLU A 385 -11.30 -21.45 -38.18
CA GLU A 385 -10.44 -20.26 -38.37
C GLU A 385 -10.61 -19.17 -37.28
N ASN A 386 -11.81 -18.96 -36.73
CA ASN A 386 -12.04 -17.88 -35.74
C ASN A 386 -11.52 -18.18 -34.33
N ASN A 387 -11.25 -19.45 -34.00
CA ASN A 387 -10.69 -19.82 -32.70
C ASN A 387 -9.16 -19.77 -32.67
N GLU A 388 -8.49 -19.82 -33.84
CA GLU A 388 -7.04 -19.78 -33.94
C GLU A 388 -6.50 -18.37 -33.63
N ASP A 389 -7.20 -17.31 -34.05
CA ASP A 389 -6.86 -15.92 -33.73
C ASP A 389 -7.09 -15.57 -32.25
N ALA A 390 -8.16 -16.08 -31.63
CA ALA A 390 -8.43 -15.89 -30.19
C ALA A 390 -7.44 -16.66 -29.29
N LEU A 391 -6.87 -17.77 -29.80
CA LEU A 391 -5.86 -18.56 -29.12
C LEU A 391 -4.45 -17.95 -29.25
N LEU A 392 -4.16 -17.24 -30.34
CA LEU A 392 -2.89 -16.52 -30.52
C LEU A 392 -2.87 -15.19 -29.76
N GLU A 393 -4.01 -14.53 -29.52
CA GLU A 393 -4.07 -13.25 -28.80
C GLU A 393 -3.97 -13.40 -27.26
N ILE A 394 -4.42 -14.53 -26.70
CA ILE A 394 -4.33 -14.82 -25.25
C ILE A 394 -2.96 -15.44 -24.87
N GLY A 395 -2.23 -15.99 -25.84
CA GLY A 395 -0.89 -16.56 -25.63
C GLY A 395 0.28 -15.58 -25.84
N ALA A 396 0.07 -14.48 -26.56
CA ALA A 396 1.14 -13.56 -27.02
C ALA A 396 1.19 -12.19 -26.30
N SER A 397 0.50 -12.02 -25.17
CA SER A 397 0.45 -10.74 -24.45
C SER A 397 1.02 -10.74 -23.03
N ASP A 398 1.39 -11.91 -22.50
CA ASP A 398 1.49 -12.08 -21.04
C ASP A 398 2.93 -12.36 -20.55
N GLY A 399 3.93 -11.73 -21.18
CA GLY A 399 5.34 -11.83 -20.81
C GLY A 399 6.16 -10.64 -21.29
N GLU A 400 5.97 -9.46 -20.68
CA GLU A 400 6.58 -8.20 -21.14
C GLU A 400 8.12 -8.11 -21.04
N PHE A 401 8.80 -9.07 -20.41
CA PHE A 401 10.28 -9.06 -20.34
C PHE A 401 10.98 -10.08 -21.25
N ASP A 402 10.35 -11.20 -21.61
CA ASP A 402 10.90 -12.14 -22.61
C ASP A 402 10.38 -11.85 -24.02
N GLU A 403 9.33 -11.06 -24.14
CA GLU A 403 8.82 -10.57 -25.40
C GLU A 403 9.09 -9.06 -25.48
N MET A 404 10.37 -8.68 -25.67
CA MET A 404 10.60 -7.61 -26.63
C MET A 404 10.18 -8.22 -27.97
N PRO A 405 8.96 -7.96 -28.47
CA PRO A 405 8.62 -8.51 -29.75
C PRO A 405 9.62 -7.86 -30.72
N SER A 406 10.10 -8.62 -31.69
CA SER A 406 10.78 -8.12 -32.87
C SER A 406 9.82 -7.24 -33.70
N ARG A 407 9.23 -6.21 -33.07
CA ARG A 407 8.51 -5.12 -33.69
C ARG A 407 9.52 -4.39 -34.57
N ARG A 408 9.07 -4.04 -35.77
CA ARG A 408 9.84 -3.43 -36.86
C ARG A 408 10.80 -2.37 -36.30
N SER A 409 12.07 -2.40 -36.72
CA SER A 409 13.13 -1.53 -36.19
C SER A 409 12.81 -0.02 -36.27
N GLY A 410 11.87 0.38 -37.14
CA GLY A 410 11.41 1.77 -37.28
C GLY A 410 10.78 2.38 -36.03
N ASP A 411 10.03 1.62 -35.23
CA ASP A 411 9.36 2.16 -34.02
C ASP A 411 10.37 2.54 -32.94
N ARG A 412 11.42 1.72 -32.80
CA ARG A 412 12.51 1.94 -31.84
C ARG A 412 13.42 3.09 -32.27
N LEU A 413 13.67 3.21 -33.58
CA LEU A 413 14.46 4.32 -34.14
C LEU A 413 13.77 5.67 -33.91
N GLY A 414 12.45 5.75 -34.14
CA GLY A 414 11.69 6.99 -33.91
C GLY A 414 11.70 7.43 -32.44
N LEU A 415 11.50 6.50 -31.50
CA LEU A 415 11.64 6.75 -30.08
C LEU A 415 13.06 7.22 -29.73
N PHE A 416 14.08 6.51 -30.20
CA PHE A 416 15.49 6.84 -29.95
C PHE A 416 15.85 8.26 -30.42
N LEU A 417 15.51 8.61 -31.67
CA LEU A 417 15.79 9.94 -32.22
C LEU A 417 15.06 11.04 -31.46
N MET A 418 13.80 10.81 -31.07
CA MET A 418 13.03 11.75 -30.25
C MET A 418 13.68 11.98 -28.88
N LEU A 419 14.04 10.90 -28.18
CA LEU A 419 14.69 10.98 -26.87
C LEU A 419 16.06 11.67 -26.96
N LEU A 420 16.84 11.36 -28.00
CA LEU A 420 18.13 12.01 -28.26
C LEU A 420 17.97 13.51 -28.50
N ALA A 421 16.98 13.92 -29.31
CA ALA A 421 16.70 15.33 -29.58
C ALA A 421 16.26 16.08 -28.30
N LEU A 422 15.34 15.51 -27.53
CA LEU A 422 14.86 16.11 -26.28
C LEU A 422 15.95 16.15 -25.20
N ALA A 423 16.78 15.12 -25.10
CA ALA A 423 17.95 15.13 -24.22
C ALA A 423 18.93 16.23 -24.61
N GLY A 424 19.20 16.41 -25.91
CA GLY A 424 20.03 17.51 -26.41
C GLY A 424 19.46 18.88 -26.02
N VAL A 425 18.18 19.12 -26.29
CA VAL A 425 17.49 20.38 -25.91
C VAL A 425 17.58 20.62 -24.41
N SER A 426 17.37 19.59 -23.60
CA SER A 426 17.38 19.69 -22.13
C SER A 426 18.79 19.95 -21.59
N LEU A 427 19.82 19.26 -22.09
CA LEU A 427 21.22 19.49 -21.72
C LEU A 427 21.69 20.90 -22.08
N LEU A 428 21.28 21.42 -23.24
CA LEU A 428 21.57 22.79 -23.63
C LEU A 428 20.83 23.82 -22.74
N ALA A 429 19.58 23.52 -22.36
CA ALA A 429 18.76 24.39 -21.53
C ALA A 429 19.23 24.45 -20.07
N PHE A 430 19.84 23.38 -19.56
CA PHE A 430 20.34 23.26 -18.17
C PHE A 430 21.85 23.10 -18.09
N ARG A 431 22.58 23.67 -19.05
CA ARG A 431 24.05 23.56 -19.12
C ARG A 431 24.74 24.05 -17.83
N ASP A 432 24.15 25.03 -17.15
CA ASP A 432 24.69 25.63 -15.92
C ASP A 432 24.48 24.71 -14.70
N LEU A 433 23.54 23.76 -14.77
CA LEU A 433 23.28 22.76 -13.72
C LEU A 433 24.13 21.49 -13.88
N LEU A 434 24.86 21.31 -14.99
CA LEU A 434 25.61 20.07 -15.25
C LEU A 434 26.76 19.84 -14.25
N SER A 435 27.29 20.92 -13.67
CA SER A 435 28.32 20.88 -12.63
C SER A 435 27.78 21.12 -11.22
N ALA A 436 26.46 21.25 -11.05
CA ALA A 436 25.86 21.54 -9.76
C ALA A 436 25.77 20.28 -8.89
N GLU A 437 26.09 20.40 -7.60
CA GLU A 437 25.91 19.32 -6.63
C GLU A 437 24.46 19.19 -6.18
N ALA A 438 23.75 20.33 -6.11
CA ALA A 438 22.35 20.43 -5.76
C ALA A 438 21.64 21.51 -6.58
N ILE A 439 20.31 21.53 -6.54
CA ILE A 439 19.49 22.62 -7.07
C ILE A 439 18.99 23.45 -5.90
N THR A 440 19.08 24.77 -6.03
CA THR A 440 18.51 25.75 -5.10
C THR A 440 17.63 26.74 -5.86
N GLY A 441 16.86 27.54 -5.13
CA GLY A 441 16.00 28.58 -5.69
C GLY A 441 14.59 28.09 -6.06
N GLY A 442 13.66 29.03 -6.13
CA GLY A 442 12.24 28.71 -6.28
C GLY A 442 11.74 27.80 -5.16
N ALA A 443 11.09 26.70 -5.52
CA ALA A 443 10.60 25.68 -4.59
C ALA A 443 11.65 24.59 -4.30
N ALA A 444 12.78 24.58 -5.01
CA ALA A 444 13.79 23.53 -4.91
C ALA A 444 14.68 23.72 -3.67
N MET A 445 14.91 22.62 -2.96
CA MET A 445 15.85 22.52 -1.85
C MET A 445 16.74 21.28 -2.04
N PRO A 446 17.99 21.29 -1.54
CA PRO A 446 18.82 20.08 -1.50
C PRO A 446 18.21 19.02 -0.57
N VAL A 447 18.60 17.77 -0.79
CA VAL A 447 18.42 16.67 0.17
C VAL A 447 19.66 16.61 1.07
N ALA A 448 19.50 16.23 2.33
CA ALA A 448 20.62 16.01 3.25
C ALA A 448 21.74 15.13 2.63
N GLY A 449 23.00 15.46 2.95
CA GLY A 449 24.18 14.88 2.32
C GLY A 449 24.48 13.43 2.73
N SER A 450 23.93 12.97 3.87
CA SER A 450 24.15 11.62 4.39
C SER A 450 22.87 10.76 4.38
N LEU A 451 23.03 9.47 4.09
CA LEU A 451 21.90 8.52 4.14
C LEU A 451 21.34 8.37 5.56
N SER A 452 22.19 8.49 6.57
CA SER A 452 21.82 8.44 7.99
C SER A 452 20.89 9.58 8.38
N GLU A 453 21.17 10.81 7.94
CA GLU A 453 20.29 11.96 8.19
C GLU A 453 18.95 11.81 7.49
N VAL A 454 18.95 11.46 6.19
CA VAL A 454 17.70 11.24 5.45
C VAL A 454 16.86 10.13 6.11
N PHE A 455 17.50 9.06 6.60
CA PHE A 455 16.82 8.01 7.35
C PHE A 455 16.24 8.52 8.68
N ALA A 456 17.02 9.25 9.47
CA ALA A 456 16.56 9.86 10.72
C ALA A 456 15.35 10.78 10.49
N HIS A 457 15.41 11.67 9.50
CA HIS A 457 14.33 12.59 9.16
C HIS A 457 13.11 11.90 8.55
N SER A 458 13.26 10.73 7.92
CA SER A 458 12.13 9.97 7.35
C SER A 458 11.37 9.13 8.37
N VAL A 459 12.04 8.80 9.49
CA VAL A 459 11.54 7.87 10.51
C VAL A 459 11.11 8.61 11.78
N SER A 460 11.59 9.84 11.98
CA SER A 460 11.26 10.69 13.12
C SER A 460 9.82 11.23 13.07
N PHE A 461 9.24 11.39 14.27
CA PHE A 461 7.96 12.07 14.51
C PHE A 461 8.17 13.49 15.09
N LEU A 462 9.39 13.99 14.97
CA LEU A 462 9.81 15.31 15.39
C LEU A 462 10.26 16.10 14.16
N ALA A 463 9.87 17.37 14.08
CA ALA A 463 10.34 18.30 13.07
C ALA A 463 11.69 18.89 13.52
N VAL A 464 12.76 18.65 12.75
CA VAL A 464 14.14 19.01 13.14
C VAL A 464 14.35 20.53 13.14
N ASP A 465 13.87 21.20 12.09
CA ASP A 465 13.91 22.67 11.95
C ASP A 465 12.75 23.35 12.71
N SER A 466 12.41 22.82 13.88
CA SER A 466 11.41 23.40 14.76
C SER A 466 11.90 23.37 16.19
N LEU A 467 11.20 24.10 17.05
CA LEU A 467 11.43 24.07 18.49
C LEU A 467 10.83 22.81 19.13
N GLY A 468 10.77 21.66 18.45
CA GLY A 468 10.25 20.40 19.02
C GLY A 468 8.82 20.03 18.61
N ALA A 469 8.32 20.60 17.50
CA ALA A 469 6.99 20.31 17.00
C ALA A 469 6.84 18.82 16.63
N LEU A 470 5.84 18.17 17.22
CA LEU A 470 5.49 16.78 16.93
C LEU A 470 4.90 16.69 15.53
N SER A 471 5.65 16.18 14.55
CA SER A 471 5.15 16.01 13.19
C SER A 471 5.74 14.77 12.54
N ALA A 472 4.87 13.87 12.10
CA ALA A 472 5.28 12.73 11.30
C ALA A 472 5.88 13.18 9.96
N ALA A 473 6.89 12.46 9.47
CA ALA A 473 7.47 12.74 8.16
C ALA A 473 6.42 12.72 7.03
N ASP A 474 6.56 13.64 6.09
CA ASP A 474 5.69 13.72 4.93
C ASP A 474 5.87 12.47 4.04
N PRO A 475 4.83 12.05 3.31
CA PRO A 475 4.90 10.92 2.36
C PRO A 475 6.07 11.01 1.38
N PHE A 476 6.45 12.23 1.01
CA PHE A 476 7.54 12.49 0.06
C PHE A 476 8.91 12.04 0.60
N ASN A 477 9.11 12.06 1.92
CA ASN A 477 10.38 11.63 2.54
C ASN A 477 10.71 10.17 2.27
N LEU A 478 9.71 9.30 2.12
CA LEU A 478 9.94 7.91 1.73
C LEU A 478 10.49 7.77 0.30
N ILE A 479 10.10 8.69 -0.60
CA ILE A 479 10.67 8.76 -1.95
C ILE A 479 12.12 9.24 -1.87
N LEU A 480 12.40 10.27 -1.06
CA LEU A 480 13.75 10.77 -0.85
C LEU A 480 14.65 9.71 -0.23
N LEU A 481 14.18 8.98 0.79
CA LEU A 481 14.90 7.86 1.39
C LEU A 481 15.22 6.77 0.36
N ALA A 482 14.27 6.41 -0.51
CA ALA A 482 14.50 5.43 -1.56
C ALA A 482 15.54 5.93 -2.58
N ILE A 483 15.46 7.20 -3.00
CA ILE A 483 16.43 7.81 -3.92
C ILE A 483 17.83 7.87 -3.29
N SER A 484 17.94 8.33 -2.04
CA SER A 484 19.21 8.39 -1.30
C SER A 484 19.79 7.00 -1.05
N ALA A 485 18.97 5.99 -0.73
CA ALA A 485 19.44 4.61 -0.58
C ALA A 485 19.96 4.02 -1.91
N LEU A 486 19.26 4.26 -3.02
CA LEU A 486 19.66 3.78 -4.36
C LEU A 486 20.89 4.52 -4.91
N SER A 487 21.11 5.76 -4.49
CA SER A 487 22.24 6.60 -4.91
C SER A 487 23.39 6.65 -3.89
N PHE A 488 23.35 5.82 -2.84
CA PHE A 488 24.34 5.77 -1.77
C PHE A 488 24.61 7.15 -1.12
N GLY A 489 23.55 7.91 -0.84
CA GLY A 489 23.60 9.23 -0.19
C GLY A 489 23.53 10.43 -1.14
N HIS A 490 23.61 10.24 -2.46
CA HIS A 490 23.64 11.35 -3.43
C HIS A 490 22.24 11.79 -3.90
N GLY A 491 21.32 11.99 -2.96
CA GLY A 491 19.93 12.35 -3.26
C GLY A 491 19.78 13.62 -4.08
N SER A 492 20.49 14.69 -3.70
CA SER A 492 20.47 15.98 -4.40
C SER A 492 20.91 15.89 -5.86
N ALA A 493 21.99 15.16 -6.15
CA ALA A 493 22.46 14.95 -7.51
C ALA A 493 21.42 14.22 -8.37
N VAL A 494 20.68 13.26 -7.80
CA VAL A 494 19.59 12.59 -8.53
C VAL A 494 18.47 13.57 -8.87
N LEU A 495 18.14 14.51 -7.99
CA LEU A 495 17.14 15.55 -8.28
C LEU A 495 17.61 16.53 -9.37
N VAL A 496 18.92 16.86 -9.39
CA VAL A 496 19.55 17.63 -10.50
C VAL A 496 19.31 16.91 -11.82
N TRP A 497 19.68 15.63 -11.90
CA TRP A 497 19.51 14.83 -13.11
C TRP A 497 18.04 14.57 -13.46
N LEU A 498 17.14 14.52 -12.47
CA LEU A 498 15.71 14.43 -12.70
C LEU A 498 15.18 15.65 -13.47
N LEU A 499 15.59 16.87 -13.09
CA LEU A 499 15.22 18.09 -13.82
C LEU A 499 15.86 18.12 -15.21
N ILE A 500 17.15 17.80 -15.32
CA ILE A 500 17.87 17.75 -16.61
C ILE A 500 17.21 16.71 -17.55
N LEU A 501 16.73 15.59 -17.03
CA LEU A 501 16.11 14.53 -17.83
C LEU A 501 14.58 14.62 -17.88
N ALA A 502 13.96 15.68 -17.35
CA ALA A 502 12.51 15.79 -17.25
C ALA A 502 11.80 15.66 -18.61
N LEU A 503 12.32 16.33 -19.65
CA LEU A 503 11.78 16.27 -21.01
C LEU A 503 11.83 14.86 -21.61
N PRO A 504 13.02 14.21 -21.73
CA PRO A 504 13.08 12.87 -22.30
C PRO A 504 12.35 11.82 -21.45
N LEU A 505 12.36 11.91 -20.12
CA LEU A 505 11.61 10.99 -19.26
C LEU A 505 10.09 11.13 -19.43
N SER A 506 9.60 12.38 -19.52
CA SER A 506 8.20 12.68 -19.83
C SER A 506 7.79 12.12 -21.21
N ALA A 507 8.65 12.28 -22.22
CA ALA A 507 8.39 11.73 -23.55
C ALA A 507 8.34 10.19 -23.55
N LEU A 508 9.25 9.54 -22.81
CA LEU A 508 9.31 8.09 -22.70
C LEU A 508 8.04 7.51 -22.06
N SER A 509 7.58 8.10 -20.95
CA SER A 509 6.37 7.66 -20.28
C SER A 509 5.12 7.85 -21.13
N ALA A 510 4.99 9.01 -21.79
CA ALA A 510 3.88 9.29 -22.69
C ALA A 510 3.90 8.42 -23.96
N TRP A 511 5.07 8.11 -24.50
CA TRP A 511 5.19 7.18 -25.63
C TRP A 511 4.65 5.79 -25.30
N TYR A 512 4.93 5.30 -24.08
CA TYR A 512 4.40 4.03 -23.59
C TYR A 512 2.89 4.10 -23.40
N ALA A 513 2.37 5.18 -22.80
CA ALA A 513 0.94 5.41 -22.63
C ALA A 513 0.18 5.58 -23.95
N ALA A 514 0.83 6.12 -24.99
CA ALA A 514 0.24 6.23 -26.31
C ALA A 514 -0.10 4.88 -26.95
N GLY A 515 0.47 3.78 -26.43
CA GLY A 515 0.05 2.42 -26.76
C GLY A 515 -1.40 2.10 -26.41
N LEU A 516 -2.03 2.82 -25.48
CA LEU A 516 -3.43 2.63 -25.07
C LEU A 516 -4.44 3.03 -26.15
N TRP A 517 -4.09 4.01 -26.99
CA TRP A 517 -5.00 4.53 -28.02
C TRP A 517 -4.47 4.40 -29.44
N SER A 518 -3.18 4.09 -29.65
CA SER A 518 -2.65 3.88 -31.00
C SER A 518 -1.56 2.80 -31.11
N THR A 519 -1.65 2.03 -32.19
CA THR A 519 -0.62 1.08 -32.61
C THR A 519 0.42 1.69 -33.55
N LYS A 520 0.13 2.86 -34.17
CA LYS A 520 1.03 3.51 -35.13
C LYS A 520 2.12 4.31 -34.42
N ALA A 521 3.40 4.05 -34.74
CA ALA A 521 4.53 4.74 -34.10
C ALA A 521 4.50 6.26 -34.27
N SER A 522 4.12 6.77 -35.45
CA SER A 522 4.03 8.21 -35.69
C SER A 522 3.09 8.92 -34.70
N ARG A 523 1.96 8.30 -34.36
CA ARG A 523 1.02 8.85 -33.39
C ARG A 523 1.55 8.77 -31.97
N ARG A 524 2.32 7.74 -31.63
CA ARG A 524 2.97 7.64 -30.32
C ARG A 524 4.03 8.71 -30.14
N VAL A 525 4.83 8.98 -31.18
CA VAL A 525 5.80 10.08 -31.19
C VAL A 525 5.08 11.43 -31.05
N VAL A 526 4.01 11.68 -31.81
CA VAL A 526 3.24 12.93 -31.67
C VAL A 526 2.61 13.06 -30.27
N SER A 527 2.04 11.99 -29.70
CA SER A 527 1.52 12.01 -28.34
C SER A 527 2.60 12.32 -27.30
N ALA A 528 3.78 11.72 -27.43
CA ALA A 528 4.90 11.95 -26.54
C ALA A 528 5.41 13.39 -26.64
N LEU A 529 5.60 13.90 -27.86
CA LEU A 529 6.01 15.28 -28.08
C LEU A 529 4.99 16.29 -27.57
N LEU A 530 3.68 16.05 -27.78
CA LEU A 530 2.63 16.90 -27.22
C LEU A 530 2.70 16.91 -25.69
N TRP A 531 2.79 15.74 -25.06
CA TRP A 531 2.88 15.63 -23.59
C TRP A 531 4.09 16.37 -23.03
N THR A 532 5.27 16.16 -23.61
CA THR A 532 6.50 16.86 -23.19
C THR A 532 6.43 18.36 -23.42
N ALA A 533 5.75 18.80 -24.48
CA ALA A 533 5.57 20.21 -24.80
C ALA A 533 4.43 20.88 -24.01
N MET A 534 3.90 20.27 -22.94
CA MET A 534 2.86 20.89 -22.13
C MET A 534 3.42 22.02 -21.24
N PRO A 535 2.82 23.23 -21.23
CA PRO A 535 3.35 24.35 -20.44
C PRO A 535 3.46 24.07 -18.94
N THR A 536 2.56 23.25 -18.37
CA THR A 536 2.61 22.87 -16.95
C THR A 536 3.94 22.21 -16.54
N LEU A 537 4.54 21.38 -17.40
CA LEU A 537 5.85 20.78 -17.14
C LEU A 537 6.93 21.86 -17.15
N HIS A 538 6.89 22.75 -18.14
CA HIS A 538 7.87 23.83 -18.31
C HIS A 538 7.88 24.79 -17.11
N ILE A 539 6.70 25.12 -16.57
CA ILE A 539 6.52 25.94 -15.36
C ILE A 539 7.07 25.19 -14.14
N ALA A 540 6.67 23.93 -13.94
CA ALA A 540 7.14 23.13 -12.80
C ALA A 540 8.66 22.98 -12.75
N VAL A 541 9.30 22.74 -13.89
CA VAL A 541 10.76 22.67 -14.00
C VAL A 541 11.40 24.05 -13.80
N GLY A 542 10.78 25.14 -14.29
CA GLY A 542 11.30 26.51 -14.11
C GLY A 542 11.24 27.00 -12.67
N GLU A 543 10.26 26.55 -11.89
CA GLU A 543 10.07 26.91 -10.48
C GLU A 543 10.72 25.92 -9.51
N GLY A 544 11.32 24.83 -10.00
CA GLY A 544 11.98 23.84 -9.15
C GLY A 544 11.03 22.93 -8.36
N ARG A 545 9.77 22.80 -8.80
CA ARG A 545 8.74 21.98 -8.11
C ARG A 545 8.92 20.50 -8.41
N ILE A 546 9.84 19.85 -7.69
CA ILE A 546 10.21 18.44 -7.88
C ILE A 546 8.98 17.52 -7.84
N GLY A 547 8.04 17.74 -6.92
CA GLY A 547 6.80 16.98 -6.81
C GLY A 547 5.95 17.03 -8.08
N ALA A 548 5.71 18.23 -8.63
CA ALA A 548 4.94 18.42 -9.86
C ALA A 548 5.63 17.82 -11.09
N VAL A 549 6.97 17.90 -11.16
CA VAL A 549 7.76 17.27 -12.23
C VAL A 549 7.63 15.74 -12.18
N LEU A 550 7.76 15.14 -11.00
CA LEU A 550 7.58 13.69 -10.82
C LEU A 550 6.18 13.23 -11.23
N VAL A 551 5.14 13.96 -10.82
CA VAL A 551 3.76 13.67 -11.22
C VAL A 551 3.63 13.67 -12.74
N HIS A 552 4.12 14.71 -13.42
CA HIS A 552 4.00 14.82 -14.88
C HIS A 552 4.76 13.70 -15.62
N ILE A 553 5.93 13.29 -15.12
CA ILE A 553 6.71 12.20 -15.73
C ILE A 553 6.04 10.85 -15.50
N LEU A 554 5.56 10.55 -14.28
CA LEU A 554 5.10 9.21 -13.91
C LEU A 554 3.61 8.96 -14.21
N LEU A 555 2.80 10.01 -14.34
CA LEU A 555 1.36 9.90 -14.59
C LEU A 555 1.01 9.01 -15.79
N PRO A 556 1.63 9.14 -16.98
CA PRO A 556 1.32 8.28 -18.11
C PRO A 556 1.52 6.78 -17.80
N VAL A 557 2.60 6.42 -17.10
CA VAL A 557 2.87 5.02 -16.73
C VAL A 557 1.89 4.52 -15.67
N ALA A 558 1.56 5.36 -14.69
CA ALA A 558 0.56 5.05 -13.67
C ALA A 558 -0.81 4.74 -14.31
N VAL A 559 -1.20 5.51 -15.33
CA VAL A 559 -2.44 5.26 -16.09
C VAL A 559 -2.37 3.95 -16.86
N VAL A 560 -1.25 3.63 -17.53
CA VAL A 560 -1.11 2.34 -18.23
C VAL A 560 -1.24 1.17 -17.27
N ALA A 561 -0.56 1.22 -16.12
CA ALA A 561 -0.65 0.17 -15.10
C ALA A 561 -2.10 0.03 -14.61
N THR A 562 -2.80 1.14 -14.37
CA THR A 562 -4.21 1.15 -13.95
C THR A 562 -5.13 0.57 -15.01
N VAL A 563 -4.98 0.97 -16.27
CA VAL A 563 -5.81 0.47 -17.39
C VAL A 563 -5.57 -1.03 -17.60
N ARG A 564 -4.32 -1.51 -17.50
CA ARG A 564 -4.02 -2.94 -17.58
C ARG A 564 -4.59 -3.73 -16.40
N ALA A 565 -4.53 -3.17 -15.19
CA ALA A 565 -5.14 -3.76 -14.00
C ALA A 565 -6.66 -3.91 -14.18
N VAL A 566 -7.33 -2.83 -14.61
CA VAL A 566 -8.77 -2.82 -14.88
C VAL A 566 -9.13 -3.77 -16.03
N GLY A 567 -8.36 -3.77 -17.12
CA GLY A 567 -8.61 -4.63 -18.28
C GLY A 567 -8.54 -6.11 -17.93
N ARG A 568 -7.50 -6.54 -17.20
CA ARG A 568 -7.38 -7.93 -16.73
C ARG A 568 -8.45 -8.30 -15.72
N ALA A 569 -8.78 -7.39 -14.80
CA ALA A 569 -9.88 -7.57 -13.86
C ALA A 569 -11.24 -7.72 -14.58
N ALA A 570 -11.52 -6.89 -15.59
CA ALA A 570 -12.78 -6.90 -16.33
C ALA A 570 -12.95 -8.20 -17.14
N VAL A 571 -11.90 -8.63 -17.84
CA VAL A 571 -11.91 -9.87 -18.63
C VAL A 571 -11.86 -11.10 -17.73
N GLY A 572 -11.43 -10.99 -16.47
CA GLY A 572 -11.24 -12.15 -15.60
C GLY A 572 -10.04 -13.01 -15.98
N LEU A 573 -9.09 -12.45 -16.74
CA LEU A 573 -7.78 -13.06 -16.95
C LEU A 573 -7.13 -13.16 -15.57
N GLY A 574 -6.98 -14.38 -15.08
CA GLY A 574 -7.24 -14.62 -13.66
C GLY A 574 -6.22 -14.07 -12.66
N VAL A 575 -6.41 -14.50 -11.42
CA VAL A 575 -5.98 -13.83 -10.18
C VAL A 575 -4.56 -13.22 -10.27
N ALA A 576 -3.51 -14.01 -10.56
CA ALA A 576 -2.13 -13.54 -10.52
C ALA A 576 -1.86 -12.31 -11.44
N GLY A 577 -2.45 -12.27 -12.63
CA GLY A 577 -2.17 -11.23 -13.62
C GLY A 577 -2.80 -9.86 -13.31
N SER A 578 -3.90 -9.84 -12.56
CA SER A 578 -4.60 -8.61 -12.15
C SER A 578 -3.94 -7.95 -10.94
N TRP A 579 -3.48 -8.75 -9.97
CA TRP A 579 -2.79 -8.26 -8.77
C TRP A 579 -1.44 -7.60 -9.10
N GLU A 580 -0.66 -8.14 -10.05
CA GLU A 580 0.63 -7.55 -10.45
C GLU A 580 0.46 -6.12 -10.96
N TYR A 581 -0.44 -5.90 -11.93
CA TYR A 581 -0.69 -4.56 -12.46
C TYR A 581 -1.42 -3.65 -11.50
N ALA A 582 -2.37 -4.15 -10.72
CA ALA A 582 -3.04 -3.34 -9.70
C ALA A 582 -2.05 -2.85 -8.64
N THR A 583 -1.06 -3.68 -8.31
CA THR A 583 -0.02 -3.32 -7.35
C THR A 583 1.00 -2.37 -7.95
N GLY A 584 1.41 -2.58 -9.21
CA GLY A 584 2.23 -1.61 -9.95
C GLY A 584 1.54 -0.26 -10.06
N ALA A 585 0.23 -0.24 -10.34
CA ALA A 585 -0.59 0.96 -10.34
C ALA A 585 -0.66 1.61 -8.95
N ALA A 586 -0.87 0.81 -7.89
CA ALA A 586 -0.92 1.30 -6.52
C ALA A 586 0.40 1.94 -6.06
N LEU A 587 1.55 1.35 -6.40
CA LEU A 587 2.87 1.91 -6.09
C LEU A 587 3.13 3.20 -6.87
N LEU A 588 2.83 3.24 -8.17
CA LEU A 588 2.99 4.46 -8.97
C LEU A 588 2.07 5.58 -8.49
N LEU A 589 0.79 5.27 -8.22
CA LEU A 589 -0.16 6.25 -7.71
C LEU A 589 0.18 6.70 -6.28
N MET A 590 0.77 5.82 -5.45
CA MET A 590 1.34 6.19 -4.15
C MET A 590 2.47 7.21 -4.32
N VAL A 591 3.40 6.99 -5.26
CA VAL A 591 4.47 7.95 -5.57
C VAL A 591 3.90 9.28 -6.04
N LEU A 592 2.88 9.28 -6.90
CA LEU A 592 2.19 10.50 -7.35
C LEU A 592 1.54 11.26 -6.18
N THR A 593 0.84 10.56 -5.28
CA THR A 593 0.18 11.18 -4.12
C THR A 593 1.17 11.62 -3.05
N ALA A 594 2.35 11.00 -2.97
CA ALA A 594 3.42 11.43 -2.08
C ALA A 594 4.16 12.66 -2.64
N ALA A 595 4.34 12.73 -3.96
CA ALA A 595 4.91 13.89 -4.65
C ALA A 595 3.97 15.11 -4.67
N SER A 596 2.66 14.88 -4.70
CA SER A 596 1.64 15.92 -4.56
C SER A 596 0.45 15.38 -3.77
N PRO A 597 0.38 15.66 -2.45
CA PRO A 597 -0.73 15.23 -1.59
C PRO A 597 -2.11 15.67 -2.08
N ALA A 598 -2.18 16.77 -2.85
CA ALA A 598 -3.41 17.29 -3.45
C ALA A 598 -4.09 16.28 -4.40
N LEU A 599 -3.36 15.32 -4.96
CA LEU A 599 -3.93 14.26 -5.81
C LEU A 599 -4.57 13.11 -5.02
N LEU A 600 -4.32 13.01 -3.71
CA LEU A 600 -4.80 11.91 -2.88
C LEU A 600 -6.32 11.73 -2.94
N PRO A 601 -7.17 12.78 -2.83
CA PRO A 601 -8.62 12.61 -2.93
C PRO A 601 -9.07 12.02 -4.28
N LEU A 602 -8.45 12.46 -5.39
CA LEU A 602 -8.77 11.96 -6.72
C LEU A 602 -8.41 10.47 -6.86
N VAL A 603 -7.21 10.07 -6.44
CA VAL A 603 -6.75 8.68 -6.50
C VAL A 603 -7.64 7.77 -5.64
N VAL A 604 -8.00 8.23 -4.45
CA VAL A 604 -8.86 7.46 -3.53
C VAL A 604 -10.25 7.26 -4.12
N VAL A 605 -10.89 8.35 -4.58
CA VAL A 605 -12.23 8.29 -5.17
C VAL A 605 -12.25 7.41 -6.43
N VAL A 606 -11.31 7.61 -7.35
CA VAL A 606 -11.22 6.82 -8.59
C VAL A 606 -10.95 5.34 -8.27
N GLY A 607 -10.03 5.06 -7.36
CA GLY A 607 -9.70 3.69 -6.94
C GLY A 607 -10.90 2.96 -6.32
N ILE A 608 -11.65 3.63 -5.43
CA ILE A 608 -12.87 3.08 -4.81
C ILE A 608 -13.94 2.85 -5.88
N VAL A 609 -14.21 3.83 -6.74
CA VAL A 609 -15.22 3.71 -7.80
C VAL A 609 -14.90 2.54 -8.73
N LEU A 610 -13.65 2.40 -9.19
CA LEU A 610 -13.22 1.29 -10.04
C LEU A 610 -13.39 -0.06 -9.33
N ALA A 611 -12.99 -0.15 -8.06
CA ALA A 611 -13.13 -1.38 -7.27
C ALA A 611 -14.61 -1.77 -7.06
N LEU A 612 -15.48 -0.79 -6.83
CA LEU A 612 -16.92 -1.00 -6.65
C LEU A 612 -17.62 -1.40 -7.95
N ILE A 613 -17.31 -0.77 -9.08
CA ILE A 613 -17.88 -1.09 -10.40
C ILE A 613 -17.55 -2.54 -10.78
N LEU A 614 -16.30 -2.98 -10.59
CA LEU A 614 -15.87 -4.34 -10.93
C LEU A 614 -16.23 -5.39 -9.84
N ARG A 615 -16.81 -4.98 -8.71
CA ARG A 615 -17.28 -5.85 -7.62
C ARG A 615 -16.23 -6.89 -7.20
N ARG A 616 -16.56 -8.19 -7.27
CA ARG A 616 -15.64 -9.29 -6.88
C ARG A 616 -14.39 -9.33 -7.74
N ARG A 617 -14.46 -8.88 -9.00
CA ARG A 617 -13.31 -8.84 -9.93
C ARG A 617 -12.41 -7.63 -9.68
N GLY A 618 -12.95 -6.58 -9.05
CA GLY A 618 -12.22 -5.36 -8.67
C GLY A 618 -11.45 -5.46 -7.35
N ARG A 619 -11.44 -6.61 -6.68
CA ARG A 619 -10.69 -6.84 -5.42
C ARG A 619 -9.25 -6.33 -5.43
N PRO A 620 -8.39 -6.64 -6.43
CA PRO A 620 -7.02 -6.14 -6.45
C PRO A 620 -6.94 -4.61 -6.57
N LEU A 621 -7.95 -3.95 -7.14
CA LEU A 621 -7.97 -2.50 -7.30
C LEU A 621 -8.12 -1.75 -5.96
N TRP A 622 -8.56 -2.41 -4.88
CA TRP A 622 -8.55 -1.84 -3.54
C TRP A 622 -7.14 -1.50 -3.04
N LEU A 623 -6.10 -2.11 -3.61
CA LEU A 623 -4.72 -1.74 -3.30
C LEU A 623 -4.38 -0.31 -3.70
N ILE A 624 -5.02 0.23 -4.75
CA ILE A 624 -4.78 1.60 -5.23
C ILE A 624 -5.05 2.64 -4.12
N PRO A 625 -6.28 2.77 -3.60
CA PRO A 625 -6.55 3.73 -2.54
C PRO A 625 -5.84 3.36 -1.23
N LEU A 626 -5.74 2.05 -0.92
CA LEU A 626 -5.15 1.59 0.34
C LEU A 626 -3.66 1.94 0.45
N THR A 627 -2.90 1.83 -0.64
CA THR A 627 -1.45 2.08 -0.62
C THR A 627 -1.14 3.55 -0.45
N SER A 628 -1.80 4.43 -1.21
CA SER A 628 -1.66 5.89 -1.05
C SER A 628 -2.10 6.35 0.35
N LEU A 629 -3.21 5.82 0.88
CA LEU A 629 -3.69 6.16 2.21
C LEU A 629 -2.76 5.64 3.32
N ALA A 630 -2.21 4.43 3.18
CA ALA A 630 -1.30 3.86 4.19
C ALA A 630 -0.03 4.70 4.34
N VAL A 631 0.53 5.20 3.23
CA VAL A 631 1.71 6.07 3.23
C VAL A 631 1.38 7.47 3.74
N ALA A 632 0.21 8.01 3.42
CA ALA A 632 -0.24 9.31 3.93
C ALA A 632 -0.73 9.27 5.39
N ALA A 633 -1.01 8.09 5.94
CA ALA A 633 -1.64 7.94 7.25
C ALA A 633 -0.88 8.63 8.40
N PRO A 634 0.47 8.56 8.51
CA PRO A 634 1.20 9.23 9.60
C PRO A 634 1.03 10.76 9.56
N MET A 635 1.16 11.37 8.37
CA MET A 635 0.96 12.81 8.16
C MET A 635 -0.50 13.21 8.46
N ILE A 636 -1.49 12.44 7.95
CA ILE A 636 -2.92 12.70 8.21
C ILE A 636 -3.23 12.60 9.71
N ALA A 637 -2.70 11.57 10.38
CA ALA A 637 -2.89 11.40 11.81
C ALA A 637 -2.26 12.54 12.60
N SER A 638 -1.05 12.98 12.23
CA SER A 638 -0.38 14.13 12.85
C SER A 638 -1.20 15.42 12.71
N ALA A 639 -1.72 15.70 11.52
CA ALA A 639 -2.59 16.85 11.27
C ALA A 639 -3.87 16.80 12.12
N LEU A 640 -4.51 15.63 12.21
CA LEU A 640 -5.72 15.44 13.00
C LEU A 640 -5.47 15.56 14.51
N MET A 641 -4.35 15.02 15.01
CA MET A 641 -3.97 15.10 16.42
C MET A 641 -3.68 16.54 16.87
N GLN A 642 -3.16 17.37 15.96
CA GLN A 642 -2.88 18.79 16.22
C GLN A 642 -4.04 19.72 15.89
N GLY A 643 -5.19 19.19 15.44
CA GLY A 643 -6.34 20.01 15.04
C GLY A 643 -6.12 20.88 13.80
N LYS A 644 -5.11 20.58 12.96
CA LYS A 644 -4.77 21.36 11.78
C LYS A 644 -5.73 21.06 10.61
N ASN A 645 -5.92 22.03 9.73
CA ASN A 645 -6.81 21.93 8.56
C ASN A 645 -6.27 20.92 7.53
N LEU A 646 -6.84 19.71 7.48
CA LEU A 646 -6.37 18.64 6.58
C LEU A 646 -6.33 19.06 5.10
N ALA A 647 -7.28 19.86 4.63
CA ALA A 647 -7.30 20.32 3.25
C ALA A 647 -6.14 21.27 2.92
N ALA A 648 -5.71 22.09 3.88
CA ALA A 648 -4.54 22.96 3.74
C ALA A 648 -3.24 22.14 3.73
N VAL A 649 -3.13 21.15 4.62
CA VAL A 649 -2.01 20.20 4.65
C VAL A 649 -1.90 19.42 3.34
N LEU A 650 -3.02 18.97 2.76
CA LEU A 650 -3.02 18.28 1.47
C LEU A 650 -2.72 19.22 0.27
N ALA A 651 -3.00 20.52 0.40
CA ALA A 651 -2.68 21.51 -0.63
C ALA A 651 -1.19 21.93 -0.61
N HIS A 652 -0.49 21.67 0.49
CA HIS A 652 0.95 21.91 0.62
C HIS A 652 1.76 21.02 -0.32
N GLU A 653 2.80 21.58 -0.93
CA GLU A 653 3.73 20.85 -1.81
C GLU A 653 5.06 20.60 -1.10
N PRO A 654 5.78 19.52 -1.44
CA PRO A 654 7.12 19.31 -0.90
C PRO A 654 8.07 20.42 -1.39
N GLY A 655 8.85 20.97 -0.47
CA GLY A 655 9.78 22.08 -0.73
C GLY A 655 9.26 23.42 -0.20
N ARG A 656 9.79 24.53 -0.74
CA ARG A 656 9.45 25.87 -0.26
C ARG A 656 8.09 26.27 -0.81
N ALA A 657 7.21 26.81 0.03
CA ALA A 657 5.98 27.42 -0.43
C ALA A 657 6.33 28.65 -1.29
N LEU A 658 5.76 28.70 -2.49
CA LEU A 658 5.96 29.79 -3.44
C LEU A 658 4.61 30.44 -3.72
N THR A 659 4.58 31.77 -3.84
CA THR A 659 3.40 32.51 -4.28
C THR A 659 2.97 32.06 -5.67
N VAL A 660 1.76 31.48 -5.77
CA VAL A 660 1.17 30.99 -7.02
C VAL A 660 -0.04 31.83 -7.38
N ASP A 661 0.02 32.49 -8.53
CA ASP A 661 -1.17 32.99 -9.22
C ASP A 661 -1.79 31.85 -10.02
N ALA A 662 -2.68 31.08 -9.39
CA ALA A 662 -3.35 29.96 -10.04
C ALA A 662 -4.09 30.43 -11.31
N ALA A 663 -3.80 29.80 -12.44
CA ALA A 663 -4.43 30.12 -13.72
C ALA A 663 -5.95 29.93 -13.65
N PRO A 664 -6.78 30.79 -14.29
CA PRO A 664 -8.19 30.50 -14.47
C PRO A 664 -8.38 29.24 -15.31
N LEU A 665 -9.51 28.53 -15.13
CA LEU A 665 -9.75 27.21 -15.74
C LEU A 665 -9.56 27.16 -17.25
N TRP A 666 -9.89 28.24 -17.98
CA TRP A 666 -9.70 28.28 -19.42
C TRP A 666 -8.21 28.30 -19.82
N GLN A 667 -7.34 28.95 -19.04
CA GLN A 667 -5.88 28.91 -19.24
C GLN A 667 -5.32 27.53 -18.84
N GLN A 668 -5.85 26.93 -17.77
CA GLN A 668 -5.48 25.56 -17.36
C GLN A 668 -5.83 24.52 -18.44
N LEU A 669 -6.99 24.65 -19.10
CA LEU A 669 -7.37 23.79 -20.23
C LEU A 669 -6.47 23.95 -21.46
N LEU A 670 -5.78 25.08 -21.60
CA LEU A 670 -4.74 25.31 -22.61
C LEU A 670 -3.35 24.82 -22.17
N GLY A 671 -3.22 24.43 -20.90
CA GLY A 671 -2.04 23.80 -20.31
C GLY A 671 -1.21 24.66 -19.37
N PHE A 672 -1.66 25.87 -19.06
CA PHE A 672 -0.97 26.80 -18.16
C PHE A 672 -1.50 26.65 -16.73
N SER A 673 -0.63 26.27 -15.79
CA SER A 673 -0.97 26.18 -14.36
C SER A 673 -0.91 27.53 -13.65
N ARG A 674 -0.13 28.48 -14.19
CA ARG A 674 0.03 29.85 -13.70
C ARG A 674 -0.69 30.85 -14.58
N ALA A 675 -1.31 31.84 -13.96
CA ALA A 675 -2.04 32.88 -14.66
C ALA A 675 -1.09 33.75 -15.48
N PHE A 676 -1.48 34.08 -16.70
CA PHE A 676 -0.84 35.11 -17.51
C PHE A 676 -1.86 36.16 -17.95
N ASP A 677 -1.39 37.38 -18.20
CA ASP A 677 -2.23 38.44 -18.75
C ASP A 677 -2.49 38.18 -20.25
N PRO A 678 -3.74 37.92 -20.67
CA PRO A 678 -4.08 37.67 -22.07
C PRO A 678 -3.91 38.90 -22.98
N ALA A 679 -3.84 40.12 -22.43
CA ALA A 679 -3.65 41.35 -23.21
C ALA A 679 -2.16 41.66 -23.47
N ALA A 680 -1.24 41.00 -22.77
CA ALA A 680 0.18 41.32 -22.82
C ALA A 680 0.84 41.04 -24.21
N GLY A 681 1.72 41.96 -24.61
CA GLY A 681 2.56 41.88 -25.82
C GLY A 681 3.86 41.10 -25.61
N LEU A 682 4.69 40.96 -26.65
CA LEU A 682 5.99 40.28 -26.56
C LEU A 682 7.08 41.27 -26.09
N ALA A 683 7.59 41.12 -24.87
CA ALA A 683 8.33 42.15 -24.11
C ALA A 683 9.75 42.54 -24.63
N SER A 684 10.15 42.15 -25.84
CA SER A 684 11.52 42.41 -26.36
C SER A 684 11.59 42.91 -27.80
N ALA A 685 10.50 43.46 -28.31
CA ALA A 685 10.44 43.98 -29.67
C ALA A 685 10.91 45.45 -29.77
N GLY A 686 12.03 45.78 -29.14
CA GLY A 686 12.60 47.13 -29.06
C GLY A 686 13.72 47.37 -30.07
N ALA A 687 13.45 47.31 -31.38
CA ALA A 687 14.31 47.92 -32.39
C ALA A 687 13.53 49.06 -33.05
N SER A 688 13.91 50.30 -32.73
CA SER A 688 13.26 51.50 -33.25
C SER A 688 13.33 51.54 -34.78
N GLY A 689 12.16 51.59 -35.43
CA GLY A 689 12.03 51.84 -36.87
C GLY A 689 11.63 50.66 -37.77
N SER A 690 11.32 49.47 -37.23
CA SER A 690 10.80 48.35 -38.05
C SER A 690 9.35 47.96 -37.68
N TRP A 691 8.57 47.52 -38.67
CA TRP A 691 7.16 47.17 -38.50
C TRP A 691 6.95 45.90 -37.67
N LEU A 692 7.89 44.95 -37.75
CA LEU A 692 7.79 43.66 -37.10
C LEU A 692 7.89 43.79 -35.56
N PRO A 693 8.82 44.57 -35.00
CA PRO A 693 8.84 44.78 -33.56
C PRO A 693 7.64 45.56 -33.03
N ALA A 694 7.14 46.57 -33.76
CA ALA A 694 5.89 47.25 -33.40
C ALA A 694 4.66 46.30 -33.44
N TYR A 695 4.62 45.38 -34.41
CA TYR A 695 3.58 44.35 -34.48
C TYR A 695 3.68 43.33 -33.35
N LEU A 696 4.90 42.91 -32.98
CA LEU A 696 5.17 41.97 -31.89
C LEU A 696 4.96 42.60 -30.48
N ALA A 697 5.08 43.92 -30.37
CA ALA A 697 4.73 44.68 -29.18
C ALA A 697 3.21 44.94 -29.03
N GLY A 698 2.39 44.58 -30.03
CA GLY A 698 0.94 44.79 -29.99
C GLY A 698 0.22 43.94 -28.94
N ASP A 699 -1.02 44.30 -28.63
CA ASP A 699 -1.82 43.62 -27.60
C ASP A 699 -2.19 42.18 -28.01
N PHE A 700 -2.38 41.32 -27.00
CA PHE A 700 -2.90 39.94 -27.08
C PHE A 700 -1.96 38.88 -27.68
N TRP A 701 -0.65 39.09 -27.74
CA TRP A 701 0.28 38.04 -28.18
C TRP A 701 0.29 36.84 -27.23
N SER A 702 0.19 37.09 -25.93
CA SER A 702 0.13 36.02 -24.94
C SER A 702 -1.05 35.07 -25.21
N LEU A 703 -2.23 35.63 -25.46
CA LEU A 703 -3.43 34.88 -25.83
C LEU A 703 -3.23 34.09 -27.14
N ARG A 704 -2.68 34.72 -28.19
CA ARG A 704 -2.46 34.05 -29.48
C ARG A 704 -1.54 32.84 -29.35
N ILE A 705 -0.46 32.98 -28.57
CA ILE A 705 0.49 31.90 -28.32
C ILE A 705 -0.15 30.80 -27.48
N ALA A 706 -0.90 31.16 -26.42
CA ALA A 706 -1.60 30.19 -25.59
C ALA A 706 -2.65 29.40 -26.38
N LEU A 707 -3.42 30.07 -27.25
CA LEU A 707 -4.37 29.41 -28.16
C LEU A 707 -3.65 28.51 -29.16
N LEU A 708 -2.53 28.95 -29.74
CA LEU A 708 -1.74 28.12 -30.64
C LEU A 708 -1.29 26.81 -29.98
N ILE A 709 -0.86 26.86 -28.72
CA ILE A 709 -0.35 25.72 -27.97
C ILE A 709 -1.47 24.75 -27.56
N GLY A 710 -2.51 25.26 -26.89
CA GLY A 710 -3.51 24.39 -26.23
C GLY A 710 -4.78 24.14 -27.04
N LEU A 711 -5.24 25.11 -27.85
CA LEU A 711 -6.55 25.06 -28.49
C LEU A 711 -6.71 23.88 -29.47
N PRO A 712 -5.72 23.55 -30.33
CA PRO A 712 -5.86 22.43 -31.25
C PRO A 712 -6.16 21.12 -30.51
N LEU A 713 -5.42 20.82 -29.44
CA LEU A 713 -5.63 19.61 -28.66
C LEU A 713 -7.00 19.62 -27.96
N LEU A 714 -7.38 20.74 -27.36
CA LEU A 714 -8.66 20.92 -26.67
C LEU A 714 -9.85 20.66 -27.61
N LEU A 715 -9.86 21.26 -28.80
CA LEU A 715 -10.93 21.08 -29.78
C LEU A 715 -11.05 19.62 -30.24
N ILE A 716 -9.92 18.97 -30.50
CA ILE A 716 -9.87 17.56 -30.91
C ILE A 716 -10.39 16.66 -29.79
N ALA A 717 -10.00 16.94 -28.53
CA ALA A 717 -10.43 16.20 -27.36
C ALA A 717 -11.94 16.33 -27.12
N LEU A 718 -12.48 17.56 -27.13
CA LEU A 718 -13.91 17.80 -26.95
C LEU A 718 -14.73 17.07 -28.01
N LEU A 719 -14.34 17.20 -29.28
CA LEU A 719 -15.02 16.50 -30.37
C LEU A 719 -14.93 14.98 -30.21
N GLY A 720 -13.81 14.47 -29.69
CA GLY A 720 -13.63 13.06 -29.34
C GLY A 720 -14.53 12.56 -28.21
N ILE A 721 -14.72 13.37 -27.17
CA ILE A 721 -15.62 13.07 -26.04
C ILE A 721 -17.07 12.99 -26.52
N PHE A 722 -17.52 13.96 -27.33
CA PHE A 722 -18.90 13.99 -27.85
C PHE A 722 -19.20 12.92 -28.90
N THR A 723 -18.20 12.51 -29.69
CA THR A 723 -18.33 11.44 -30.69
C THR A 723 -18.01 10.05 -30.15
N GLY A 724 -17.84 9.93 -28.82
CA GLY A 724 -17.63 8.66 -28.12
C GLY A 724 -18.74 7.65 -28.43
N SER A 725 -18.35 6.41 -28.72
CA SER A 725 -19.29 5.31 -28.98
C SER A 725 -19.31 4.38 -27.78
N ARG A 726 -20.46 3.75 -27.50
CA ARG A 726 -20.63 2.75 -26.43
C ARG A 726 -19.65 1.57 -26.55
N THR A 727 -19.09 1.32 -27.74
CA THR A 727 -18.15 0.24 -28.04
C THR A 727 -16.70 0.53 -27.64
N ARG A 728 -16.32 1.80 -27.41
CA ARG A 728 -14.98 2.18 -26.93
C ARG A 728 -15.12 3.30 -25.89
N PRO A 729 -15.18 2.97 -24.58
CA PRO A 729 -15.52 3.92 -23.52
C PRO A 729 -14.40 4.91 -23.16
N LEU A 730 -13.17 4.72 -23.68
CA LEU A 730 -11.99 5.52 -23.32
C LEU A 730 -12.22 7.06 -23.33
N PRO A 731 -12.75 7.70 -24.39
CA PRO A 731 -12.98 9.15 -24.39
C PRO A 731 -14.05 9.59 -23.37
N ILE A 732 -15.04 8.75 -23.08
CA ILE A 732 -16.07 9.06 -22.07
C ILE A 732 -15.44 9.03 -20.66
N VAL A 733 -14.65 7.99 -20.36
CA VAL A 733 -13.93 7.86 -19.09
C VAL A 733 -12.93 9.01 -18.90
N ALA A 734 -12.20 9.37 -19.96
CA ALA A 734 -11.31 10.53 -19.95
C ALA A 734 -12.08 11.83 -19.72
N GLY A 735 -13.26 11.99 -20.32
CA GLY A 735 -14.14 13.14 -20.09
C GLY A 735 -14.67 13.23 -18.65
N THR A 736 -15.07 12.13 -18.03
CA THR A 736 -15.52 12.15 -16.63
C THR A 736 -14.37 12.44 -15.67
N LEU A 737 -13.18 11.90 -15.94
CA LEU A 737 -12.00 12.18 -15.12
C LEU A 737 -11.50 13.62 -15.30
N LEU A 738 -11.63 14.18 -16.51
CA LEU A 738 -11.38 15.60 -16.78
C LEU A 738 -12.29 16.51 -15.94
N LEU A 739 -13.59 16.20 -15.84
CA LEU A 739 -14.52 16.96 -15.01
C LEU A 739 -14.17 16.89 -13.52
N ALA A 740 -13.78 15.72 -13.03
CA ALA A 740 -13.31 15.55 -11.65
C ALA A 740 -12.02 16.35 -11.38
N ALA A 741 -11.07 16.32 -12.32
CA ALA A 741 -9.83 17.09 -12.23
C ALA A 741 -10.07 18.60 -12.28
N LEU A 742 -11.00 19.09 -13.11
CA LEU A 742 -11.42 20.49 -13.12
C LEU A 742 -11.96 20.93 -11.75
N GLY A 743 -12.85 20.14 -11.14
CA GLY A 743 -13.38 20.43 -9.80
C GLY A 743 -12.30 20.41 -8.72
N LEU A 744 -11.37 19.45 -8.77
CA LEU A 744 -10.25 19.42 -7.85
C LEU A 744 -9.32 20.62 -8.04
N SER A 745 -9.03 21.02 -9.28
CA SER A 745 -8.16 22.16 -9.57
C SER A 745 -8.77 23.48 -9.07
N THR A 746 -10.09 23.67 -9.24
CA THR A 746 -10.78 24.82 -8.64
C THR A 746 -10.66 24.84 -7.13
N LEU A 747 -10.76 23.67 -6.48
CA LEU A 747 -10.66 23.59 -5.02
C LEU A 747 -9.23 23.91 -4.56
N VAL A 748 -8.21 23.29 -5.17
CA VAL A 748 -6.79 23.51 -4.82
C VAL A 748 -6.39 24.97 -4.96
N GLY A 749 -6.83 25.65 -6.03
CA GLY A 749 -6.55 27.08 -6.22
C GLY A 749 -7.26 28.03 -5.25
N LEU A 750 -8.19 27.53 -4.42
CA LEU A 750 -8.87 28.29 -3.36
C LEU A 750 -8.34 27.96 -1.96
N LEU A 751 -7.70 26.81 -1.78
CA LEU A 751 -7.17 26.35 -0.50
C LEU A 751 -5.86 27.06 -0.16
N ALA A 752 -5.68 27.35 1.12
CA ALA A 752 -4.39 27.78 1.64
C ALA A 752 -3.39 26.63 1.63
N ALA A 753 -2.15 26.92 1.23
CA ALA A 753 -1.05 25.97 1.20
C ALA A 753 0.20 26.48 1.91
N GLY A 754 0.29 27.77 2.22
CA GLY A 754 1.42 28.37 2.93
C GLY A 754 1.13 29.82 3.28
N SER A 755 2.10 30.50 3.88
CA SER A 755 2.13 31.97 4.01
C SER A 755 3.50 32.50 3.61
N ASP A 756 3.52 33.74 3.14
CA ASP A 756 4.76 34.52 2.93
C ASP A 756 4.86 35.63 4.00
N GLY A 757 4.39 35.32 5.22
CA GLY A 757 4.22 36.25 6.35
C GLY A 757 3.00 37.18 6.23
N THR A 758 2.82 37.85 5.09
CA THR A 758 1.82 38.94 4.93
C THR A 758 0.60 38.50 4.14
N ALA A 759 0.77 37.48 3.29
CA ALA A 759 -0.28 36.91 2.47
C ALA A 759 -0.31 35.38 2.59
N VAL A 760 -1.51 34.83 2.51
CA VAL A 760 -1.73 33.40 2.42
C VAL A 760 -1.50 32.95 0.98
N ILE A 761 -0.65 31.94 0.81
CA ILE A 761 -0.29 31.34 -0.48
C ILE A 761 -1.33 30.28 -0.85
N THR A 762 -1.79 30.29 -2.11
CA THR A 762 -2.72 29.28 -2.64
C THR A 762 -2.01 27.98 -3.02
N GLY A 763 -2.74 26.86 -3.00
CA GLY A 763 -2.24 25.57 -3.49
C GLY A 763 -1.91 25.57 -4.99
N ASN A 764 -0.85 24.86 -5.37
CA ASN A 764 -0.44 24.76 -6.77
C ASN A 764 -1.36 23.81 -7.58
N PRO A 765 -2.06 24.30 -8.63
CA PRO A 765 -2.91 23.43 -9.45
C PRO A 765 -2.11 22.57 -10.45
N GLY A 766 -0.80 22.79 -10.63
CA GLY A 766 0.04 22.15 -11.66
C GLY A 766 -0.10 20.62 -11.79
N PRO A 767 0.00 19.85 -10.70
CA PRO A 767 -0.20 18.39 -10.72
C PRO A 767 -1.59 17.99 -11.26
N VAL A 768 -2.64 18.75 -10.90
CA VAL A 768 -4.01 18.52 -11.36
C VAL A 768 -4.17 18.89 -12.83
N VAL A 769 -3.55 19.99 -13.27
CA VAL A 769 -3.51 20.40 -14.69
C VAL A 769 -2.84 19.33 -15.55
N SER A 770 -1.79 18.67 -15.05
CA SER A 770 -1.18 17.52 -15.75
C SER A 770 -2.19 16.39 -15.96
N VAL A 771 -3.00 16.07 -14.95
CA VAL A 771 -4.09 15.08 -15.09
C VAL A 771 -5.13 15.52 -16.13
N MET A 772 -5.54 16.79 -16.13
CA MET A 772 -6.47 17.35 -17.11
C MET A 772 -5.93 17.21 -18.54
N LEU A 773 -4.68 17.60 -18.77
CA LEU A 773 -4.04 17.53 -20.08
C LEU A 773 -3.86 16.10 -20.56
N PHE A 774 -3.59 15.15 -19.65
CA PHE A 774 -3.52 13.74 -20.01
C PHE A 774 -4.87 13.22 -20.49
N CYS A 775 -5.97 13.61 -19.82
CA CYS A 775 -7.33 13.27 -20.27
C CYS A 775 -7.65 13.86 -21.64
N LEU A 776 -7.29 15.11 -21.89
CA LEU A 776 -7.45 15.76 -23.20
C LEU A 776 -6.63 15.03 -24.28
N LEU A 777 -5.38 14.68 -23.98
CA LEU A 777 -4.51 13.91 -24.87
C LEU A 777 -5.10 12.54 -25.20
N ALA A 778 -5.53 11.78 -24.19
CA ALA A 778 -6.12 10.45 -24.37
C ALA A 778 -7.42 10.52 -25.18
N ALA A 779 -8.33 11.46 -24.88
CA ALA A 779 -9.59 11.63 -25.58
C ALA A 779 -9.38 12.09 -27.04
N GLY A 780 -8.49 13.06 -27.26
CA GLY A 780 -8.20 13.61 -28.58
C GLY A 780 -7.52 12.59 -29.49
N MET A 781 -6.45 11.95 -29.00
CA MET A 781 -5.68 11.00 -29.80
C MET A 781 -6.44 9.72 -30.11
N ALA A 782 -7.30 9.25 -29.19
CA ALA A 782 -8.18 8.09 -29.43
C ALA A 782 -9.25 8.35 -30.51
N SER A 783 -9.51 9.61 -30.84
CA SER A 783 -10.59 10.04 -31.74
C SER A 783 -10.10 10.43 -33.14
N LEU A 784 -8.78 10.55 -33.35
CA LEU A 784 -8.19 10.99 -34.63
C LEU A 784 -8.58 10.13 -35.84
N ASP A 785 -8.72 8.82 -35.68
CA ASP A 785 -9.17 7.92 -36.77
C ASP A 785 -10.63 8.12 -37.18
N ARG A 786 -11.42 8.78 -36.33
CA ARG A 786 -12.86 8.93 -36.54
C ARG A 786 -13.24 10.21 -37.25
N PHE A 787 -12.40 11.25 -37.23
CA PHE A 787 -12.75 12.51 -37.88
C PHE A 787 -13.07 12.37 -39.38
N PRO A 788 -12.33 11.57 -40.16
CA PRO A 788 -12.69 11.34 -41.57
C PRO A 788 -14.04 10.62 -41.74
N LEU A 789 -14.41 9.76 -40.77
CA LEU A 789 -15.67 9.00 -40.78
C LEU A 789 -16.86 9.83 -40.30
N ALA A 790 -16.65 10.71 -39.32
CA ALA A 790 -17.68 11.60 -38.78
C ALA A 790 -17.98 12.78 -39.72
N PHE A 791 -16.99 13.24 -40.49
CA PHE A 791 -17.12 14.37 -41.42
C PHE A 791 -16.67 14.00 -42.85
N PRO A 792 -17.36 13.08 -43.55
CA PRO A 792 -16.90 12.53 -44.82
C PRO A 792 -16.77 13.58 -45.94
N ARG A 793 -17.50 14.71 -45.85
CA ARG A 793 -17.44 15.81 -46.84
C ARG A 793 -16.21 16.73 -46.70
N VAL A 794 -15.57 16.74 -45.53
CA VAL A 794 -14.49 17.69 -45.19
C VAL A 794 -13.25 16.98 -44.58
N GLY A 795 -13.35 15.68 -44.30
CA GLY A 795 -12.34 14.91 -43.57
C GLY A 795 -10.97 14.83 -44.26
N GLY A 796 -10.94 14.91 -45.59
CA GLY A 796 -9.71 14.93 -46.39
C GLY A 796 -8.85 16.19 -46.17
N THR A 797 -9.47 17.34 -45.90
CA THR A 797 -8.76 18.61 -45.67
C THR A 797 -8.52 18.90 -44.18
N ILE A 798 -9.34 18.36 -43.28
CA ILE A 798 -9.24 18.61 -41.83
C ILE A 798 -8.00 17.94 -41.21
N THR A 799 -7.69 16.71 -41.61
CA THR A 799 -6.58 15.92 -41.04
C THR A 799 -5.20 16.57 -41.20
N PRO A 800 -4.79 17.08 -42.38
CA PRO A 800 -3.50 17.77 -42.52
C PRO A 800 -3.45 19.07 -41.73
N VAL A 801 -4.55 19.84 -41.68
CA VAL A 801 -4.62 21.09 -40.90
C VAL A 801 -4.40 20.83 -39.42
N ILE A 802 -5.12 19.84 -38.86
CA ILE A 802 -4.93 19.41 -37.47
C ILE A 802 -3.47 19.02 -37.21
N SER A 803 -2.88 18.23 -38.10
CA SER A 803 -1.48 17.79 -37.96
C SER A 803 -0.51 18.96 -37.98
N THR A 804 -0.70 19.93 -38.88
CA THR A 804 0.13 21.14 -38.94
C THR A 804 0.00 22.00 -37.69
N LEU A 805 -1.22 22.17 -37.17
CA LEU A 805 -1.46 22.94 -35.96
C LEU A 805 -0.82 22.28 -34.73
N LEU A 806 -0.90 20.95 -34.60
CA LEU A 806 -0.24 20.23 -33.51
C LEU A 806 1.29 20.33 -33.58
N VAL A 807 1.89 20.24 -34.77
CA VAL A 807 3.34 20.43 -34.94
C VAL A 807 3.75 21.86 -34.58
N LEU A 808 2.99 22.85 -35.01
CA LEU A 808 3.25 24.25 -34.69
C LEU A 808 3.09 24.52 -33.18
N ALA A 809 2.11 23.89 -32.53
CA ALA A 809 1.91 23.94 -31.08
C ALA A 809 3.11 23.39 -30.30
N ILE A 810 3.62 22.20 -30.69
CA ILE A 810 4.81 21.59 -30.10
C ILE A 810 6.01 22.52 -30.25
N GLY A 811 6.24 23.02 -31.48
CA GLY A 811 7.36 23.93 -31.76
C GLY A 811 7.29 25.21 -30.95
N ALA A 812 6.12 25.86 -30.91
CA ALA A 812 5.92 27.08 -30.12
C ALA A 812 6.19 26.85 -28.63
N SER A 813 5.67 25.78 -28.05
CA SER A 813 5.86 25.50 -26.63
C SER A 813 7.31 25.15 -26.25
N LEU A 814 8.02 24.37 -27.08
CA LEU A 814 9.43 24.07 -26.86
C LEU A 814 10.33 25.32 -26.97
N VAL A 815 9.98 26.26 -27.86
CA VAL A 815 10.67 27.55 -27.92
C VAL A 815 10.45 28.35 -26.64
N LEU A 816 9.22 28.39 -26.10
CA LEU A 816 8.93 29.06 -24.82
C LEU A 816 9.64 28.42 -23.62
N PHE A 817 9.89 27.12 -23.67
CA PHE A 817 10.70 26.44 -22.66
C PHE A 817 12.17 26.83 -22.76
N TYR A 818 12.71 26.87 -23.97
CA TYR A 818 14.13 27.09 -24.20
C TYR A 818 14.53 28.56 -24.04
N SER A 819 13.67 29.51 -24.45
CA SER A 819 14.04 30.93 -24.55
C SER A 819 14.49 31.59 -23.24
N PRO A 820 13.81 31.42 -22.08
CA PRO A 820 14.21 32.10 -20.84
C PRO A 820 15.54 31.59 -20.29
N ARG A 821 15.90 30.33 -20.61
CA ARG A 821 17.11 29.67 -20.09
C ARG A 821 18.37 30.04 -20.87
N VAL A 822 18.22 30.42 -22.13
CA VAL A 822 19.35 30.80 -23.00
C VAL A 822 19.46 32.32 -23.18
N MET A 823 18.35 33.04 -23.01
CA MET A 823 18.28 34.49 -23.08
C MET A 823 17.60 35.04 -21.80
N PRO A 824 18.29 35.02 -20.64
CA PRO A 824 17.71 35.35 -19.34
C PRO A 824 17.22 36.80 -19.17
N GLY A 825 17.44 37.68 -20.16
CA GLY A 825 16.80 38.98 -20.25
C GLY A 825 17.35 39.85 -21.38
N ALA A 826 16.55 40.78 -21.89
CA ALA A 826 17.07 41.89 -22.68
C ALA A 826 17.67 42.93 -21.71
N PRO A 827 18.89 43.44 -21.93
CA PRO A 827 19.63 44.30 -21.00
C PRO A 827 18.98 45.67 -20.69
N LEU A 828 17.77 45.94 -21.20
CA LEU A 828 17.08 47.23 -21.10
C LEU A 828 15.77 47.19 -20.30
N THR A 829 15.17 46.02 -20.05
CA THR A 829 13.84 45.93 -19.39
C THR A 829 13.76 44.94 -18.24
N GLY A 830 14.74 44.03 -18.08
CA GLY A 830 14.72 43.01 -17.02
C GLY A 830 13.56 42.01 -17.11
N GLN A 831 12.75 42.06 -18.17
CA GLN A 831 11.63 41.14 -18.39
C GLN A 831 12.02 40.03 -19.40
N PRO A 832 11.52 38.79 -19.20
CA PRO A 832 11.77 37.70 -20.15
C PRO A 832 11.12 38.01 -21.50
N LEU A 833 11.63 37.38 -22.57
CA LEU A 833 11.17 37.59 -23.95
C LEU A 833 9.65 37.39 -24.16
N THR A 834 8.94 36.72 -23.25
CA THR A 834 7.58 36.23 -23.50
C THR A 834 6.62 36.55 -22.34
N ALA A 835 5.50 37.21 -22.61
CA ALA A 835 4.51 37.53 -21.57
C ALA A 835 3.67 36.34 -21.06
N VAL A 836 3.70 35.19 -21.75
CA VAL A 836 3.03 33.96 -21.32
C VAL A 836 3.78 33.29 -20.16
N ASN A 837 5.09 33.45 -20.11
CA ASN A 837 5.97 33.02 -19.01
C ASN A 837 6.73 34.25 -18.50
N ALA A 838 5.99 35.20 -17.93
CA ALA A 838 6.57 36.44 -17.42
C ALA A 838 7.48 36.23 -16.19
N ALA A 839 7.37 35.08 -15.52
CA ALA A 839 8.23 34.73 -14.39
C ALA A 839 9.61 34.24 -14.86
N PRO A 840 10.71 34.74 -14.28
CA PRO A 840 12.04 34.22 -14.54
C PRO A 840 12.15 32.75 -14.11
N THR A 841 13.10 32.03 -14.70
CA THR A 841 13.51 30.73 -14.16
C THR A 841 14.12 30.92 -12.78
N LEU A 842 13.51 30.33 -11.76
CA LEU A 842 13.87 30.56 -10.35
C LEU A 842 14.93 29.58 -9.83
N ILE A 843 15.24 28.54 -10.59
CA ILE A 843 16.21 27.52 -10.20
C ILE A 843 17.63 27.93 -10.57
N GLU A 844 18.56 27.62 -9.67
CA GLU A 844 19.97 27.94 -9.79
C GLU A 844 20.84 26.75 -9.37
N ALA A 845 22.10 26.76 -9.82
CA ALA A 845 23.10 25.80 -9.38
C ALA A 845 23.47 26.07 -7.92
N GLY A 846 23.24 25.09 -7.05
CA GLY A 846 23.49 25.21 -5.61
C GLY A 846 24.46 24.17 -5.07
N ALA A 847 24.85 24.35 -3.80
CA ALA A 847 25.63 23.38 -3.02
C ALA A 847 24.75 22.66 -1.99
N LEU A 848 25.22 21.54 -1.45
CA LEU A 848 24.51 20.79 -0.41
C LEU A 848 24.31 21.63 0.86
N ARG A 849 25.37 22.28 1.33
CA ARG A 849 25.34 23.21 2.46
C ARG A 849 24.60 24.48 2.07
N GLN A 850 23.61 24.90 2.85
CA GLN A 850 22.87 26.15 2.66
C GLN A 850 23.32 27.28 3.60
N LEU A 851 23.94 26.94 4.73
CA LEU A 851 24.46 27.90 5.70
C LEU A 851 25.96 28.22 5.46
N PRO A 852 26.48 29.33 6.00
CA PRO A 852 27.91 29.57 6.07
C PRO A 852 28.64 28.43 6.79
N ALA A 853 29.91 28.18 6.43
CA ALA A 853 30.67 27.03 6.93
C ALA A 853 30.74 26.98 8.47
N THR A 854 30.97 28.12 9.12
CA THR A 854 31.07 28.20 10.59
C THR A 854 29.75 27.86 11.30
N ALA A 855 28.62 28.33 10.75
CA ALA A 855 27.30 28.04 11.29
C ALA A 855 26.91 26.57 11.06
N ALA A 856 27.19 26.03 9.86
CA ALA A 856 26.93 24.63 9.54
C ALA A 856 27.78 23.66 10.37
N ASP A 857 29.08 23.95 10.54
CA ASP A 857 30.00 23.12 11.33
C ASP A 857 29.56 23.04 12.80
N GLN A 858 29.09 24.15 13.39
CA GLN A 858 28.55 24.17 14.75
C GLN A 858 27.15 23.57 14.88
N GLY A 859 26.34 23.62 13.80
CA GLY A 859 25.04 22.97 13.74
C GLY A 859 25.13 21.45 13.57
N ASN A 860 26.16 20.95 12.88
CA ASN A 860 26.44 19.50 12.74
C ASN A 860 27.33 18.96 13.86
N GLY A 861 28.05 19.84 14.55
CA GLY A 861 28.90 19.52 15.69
C GLY A 861 28.09 19.16 16.95
N PRO A 862 28.78 18.83 18.06
CA PRO A 862 28.13 18.39 19.30
C PRO A 862 27.23 19.45 19.94
N ALA A 863 27.42 20.74 19.64
CA ALA A 863 26.55 21.81 20.15
C ALA A 863 25.14 21.79 19.54
N GLN A 864 25.00 21.30 18.30
CA GLN A 864 23.77 21.39 17.50
C GLN A 864 23.15 22.78 17.49
N LEU A 865 23.99 23.80 17.33
CA LEU A 865 23.52 25.18 17.28
C LEU A 865 22.53 25.37 16.14
N ARG A 866 21.42 26.06 16.42
CA ARG A 866 20.49 26.54 15.41
C ARG A 866 20.96 27.88 14.87
N THR A 867 20.69 28.12 13.59
CA THR A 867 20.85 29.42 12.95
C THR A 867 19.48 30.03 12.72
N LEU A 868 19.27 31.25 13.21
CA LEU A 868 18.06 32.03 12.94
C LEU A 868 18.26 32.81 11.63
N VAL A 869 17.52 32.44 10.59
CA VAL A 869 17.55 33.15 9.31
C VAL A 869 16.43 34.19 9.28
N LEU A 870 16.80 35.46 9.11
CA LEU A 870 15.86 36.57 9.04
C LEU A 870 15.68 37.02 7.60
N SER A 871 14.42 37.27 7.24
CA SER A 871 14.02 37.83 5.95
C SER A 871 13.00 38.95 6.15
N ALA A 872 13.06 40.00 5.34
CA ALA A 872 12.12 41.10 5.45
C ALA A 872 10.75 40.71 4.90
N ALA A 873 9.69 41.14 5.58
CA ALA A 873 8.32 41.05 5.11
C ALA A 873 7.66 42.44 5.19
N ASP A 874 6.65 42.72 4.36
CA ASP A 874 5.95 44.02 4.41
C ASP A 874 4.49 43.86 4.91
N PRO A 875 4.16 44.21 6.18
CA PRO A 875 5.03 44.74 7.24
C PRO A 875 5.64 43.64 8.14
N GLY A 876 6.94 43.73 8.48
CA GLY A 876 7.59 42.93 9.52
C GLY A 876 8.87 42.21 9.12
N VAL A 877 9.21 41.17 9.89
CA VAL A 877 10.38 40.30 9.66
C VAL A 877 9.93 38.86 9.92
N ILE A 878 10.32 37.96 9.02
CA ILE A 878 10.10 36.52 9.17
C ILE A 878 11.41 35.91 9.64
N GLY A 879 11.36 35.19 10.77
CA GLY A 879 12.47 34.38 11.26
C GLY A 879 12.21 32.90 11.05
N GLU A 880 13.17 32.20 10.45
CA GLU A 880 13.15 30.75 10.25
C GLU A 880 14.32 30.13 11.04
N LEU A 881 14.03 29.11 11.84
CA LEU A 881 15.07 28.34 12.51
C LEU A 881 15.59 27.25 11.58
N VAL A 882 16.91 27.22 11.40
CA VAL A 882 17.57 26.27 10.50
C VAL A 882 18.67 25.53 11.26
N SER A 883 18.71 24.21 11.11
CA SER A 883 19.69 23.33 11.77
C SER A 883 20.71 22.71 10.81
N GLY A 884 21.86 22.26 11.33
CA GLY A 884 22.86 21.47 10.59
C GLY A 884 23.36 22.15 9.30
N ASP A 885 23.36 21.42 8.18
CA ASP A 885 23.78 21.93 6.86
C ASP A 885 22.85 23.00 6.26
N GLY A 886 21.64 23.18 6.81
CA GLY A 886 20.69 24.18 6.36
C GLY A 886 19.31 23.64 5.96
N ARG A 887 18.64 24.39 5.08
CA ARG A 887 17.30 24.06 4.54
C ARG A 887 17.38 22.84 3.62
N THR A 888 16.85 21.71 4.05
CA THR A 888 16.81 20.49 3.24
C THR A 888 15.38 19.97 3.07
N LEU A 889 15.13 19.35 1.92
CA LEU A 889 13.82 18.89 1.48
C LEU A 889 13.23 17.83 2.42
N ASP A 890 14.09 16.99 3.00
CA ASP A 890 13.73 15.92 3.94
C ASP A 890 13.37 16.43 5.35
N LYS A 891 13.73 17.68 5.70
CA LYS A 891 13.31 18.32 6.95
C LYS A 891 11.94 19.00 6.84
N SER A 892 11.45 19.23 5.62
CA SER A 892 10.14 19.84 5.39
C SER A 892 8.99 19.00 5.98
N ARG A 893 7.98 19.69 6.52
CA ARG A 893 6.81 19.11 7.18
C ARG A 893 5.57 19.91 6.80
N ALA A 894 4.71 19.33 5.99
CA ALA A 894 3.46 19.97 5.55
C ALA A 894 2.54 20.34 6.72
N VAL A 895 2.53 19.53 7.79
CA VAL A 895 1.71 19.81 8.98
C VAL A 895 2.20 21.03 9.75
N VAL A 896 3.51 21.23 9.83
CA VAL A 896 4.13 22.39 10.50
C VAL A 896 3.97 23.63 9.62
N ALA A 897 4.29 23.52 8.32
CA ALA A 897 4.24 24.63 7.39
C ALA A 897 2.81 25.14 7.09
N ALA A 898 1.79 24.29 7.24
CA ALA A 898 0.39 24.70 7.11
C ALA A 898 -0.19 25.34 8.40
N GLY A 899 0.61 25.43 9.47
CA GLY A 899 0.19 25.89 10.80
C GLY A 899 -0.61 27.20 10.77
N ASP A 900 -1.81 27.16 11.36
CA ASP A 900 -2.74 28.27 11.58
C ASP A 900 -3.22 29.04 10.34
N LEU A 901 -2.98 28.48 9.15
CA LEU A 901 -3.52 29.03 7.92
C LEU A 901 -5.05 28.87 7.88
N PRO A 902 -5.78 29.91 7.44
CA PRO A 902 -7.21 29.77 7.17
C PRO A 902 -7.43 28.73 6.09
N LEU A 903 -8.57 28.04 6.11
CA LEU A 903 -8.87 27.03 5.08
C LEU A 903 -8.84 27.61 3.65
N TRP A 904 -9.25 28.87 3.51
CA TRP A 904 -9.41 29.56 2.24
C TRP A 904 -8.39 30.68 2.11
N ALA A 905 -7.55 30.62 1.06
CA ALA A 905 -6.60 31.67 0.75
C ALA A 905 -7.27 32.90 0.10
N GLN A 906 -8.38 32.70 -0.61
CA GLN A 906 -9.10 33.75 -1.33
C GLN A 906 -10.61 33.72 -1.04
N PRO A 907 -11.03 34.14 0.17
CA PRO A 907 -12.43 34.04 0.60
C PRO A 907 -13.39 34.87 -0.27
N GLU A 908 -12.90 35.95 -0.90
CA GLU A 908 -13.66 36.80 -1.81
C GLU A 908 -14.15 36.09 -3.08
N ARG A 909 -13.54 34.95 -3.45
CA ARG A 909 -13.93 34.15 -4.63
C ARG A 909 -14.99 33.09 -4.34
N LEU A 910 -15.34 32.86 -3.07
CA LEU A 910 -16.40 31.95 -2.62
C LEU A 910 -17.87 32.36 -2.94
N PRO A 911 -18.27 33.65 -3.12
CA PRO A 911 -19.69 34.06 -3.14
C PRO A 911 -20.59 33.44 -4.22
N ASN A 912 -20.08 32.72 -5.21
CA ASN A 912 -20.89 32.16 -6.30
C ASN A 912 -21.04 30.63 -6.32
N LEU A 913 -20.41 29.89 -5.40
CA LEU A 913 -20.45 28.42 -5.41
C LEU A 913 -21.64 27.82 -4.64
N LEU A 914 -22.18 28.55 -3.66
CA LEU A 914 -23.27 28.13 -2.78
C LEU A 914 -24.53 29.01 -2.84
N GLY A 915 -24.58 30.00 -3.76
CA GLY A 915 -25.79 30.79 -4.03
C GLY A 915 -26.24 31.74 -2.91
N GLY A 916 -25.32 32.19 -2.05
CA GLY A 916 -25.60 33.21 -1.04
C GLY A 916 -25.16 34.60 -1.51
N THR A 917 -26.11 35.49 -1.76
CA THR A 917 -25.84 36.92 -1.99
C THR A 917 -25.33 37.54 -0.69
N ARG A 918 -24.04 37.86 -0.62
CA ARG A 918 -23.56 38.83 0.37
C ARG A 918 -23.81 40.21 -0.24
N ASP A 919 -24.95 40.81 0.10
CA ASP A 919 -25.23 42.21 -0.17
C ASP A 919 -24.32 43.06 0.70
N ASP A 920 -23.10 43.33 0.25
CA ASP A 920 -22.27 44.40 0.79
C ASP A 920 -21.81 45.28 -0.38
N ALA A 921 -22.75 46.12 -0.83
CA ALA A 921 -22.47 47.31 -1.62
C ALA A 921 -21.73 48.34 -0.75
N SER A 922 -20.43 48.13 -0.54
CA SER A 922 -19.43 49.16 -0.22
C SER A 922 -18.05 48.52 -0.11
N ALA A 923 -17.42 48.19 -1.24
CA ALA A 923 -15.98 48.02 -1.25
C ALA A 923 -15.34 49.42 -1.15
N PRO A 924 -14.57 49.75 -0.09
CA PRO A 924 -13.70 50.90 -0.15
C PRO A 924 -12.57 50.54 -1.12
N THR A 925 -12.50 51.25 -2.23
CA THR A 925 -11.28 51.38 -3.01
C THR A 925 -10.19 51.91 -2.07
N GLY A 926 -9.21 51.06 -1.75
CA GLY A 926 -8.09 51.39 -0.88
C GLY A 926 -8.26 50.89 0.54
N SER A 927 -8.07 49.58 0.76
CA SER A 927 -7.60 49.07 2.04
C SER A 927 -7.01 47.68 1.82
N THR A 928 -5.72 47.56 2.05
CA THR A 928 -5.03 46.37 2.53
C THR A 928 -5.77 45.83 3.75
N ALA A 929 -6.85 45.09 3.53
CA ALA A 929 -7.54 44.37 4.59
C ALA A 929 -6.61 43.25 5.05
N ALA A 930 -5.80 43.57 6.06
CA ALA A 930 -5.12 42.59 6.89
C ALA A 930 -6.14 41.50 7.27
N PRO A 931 -5.76 40.21 7.19
CA PRO A 931 -6.65 39.14 7.63
C PRO A 931 -7.12 39.49 9.04
N ALA A 932 -8.43 39.41 9.27
CA ALA A 932 -8.98 39.55 10.61
C ALA A 932 -8.23 38.58 11.51
N ALA A 933 -7.37 39.14 12.37
CA ALA A 933 -6.62 38.41 13.36
C ALA A 933 -7.62 37.84 14.38
N GLU A 934 -8.19 36.68 14.09
CA GLU A 934 -8.23 35.68 15.14
C GLU A 934 -6.75 35.47 15.49
N THR A 935 -6.33 36.07 16.59
CA THR A 935 -4.99 35.88 17.16
C THR A 935 -4.81 34.39 17.36
N ALA A 936 -4.18 33.73 16.39
CA ALA A 936 -3.63 32.40 16.59
C ALA A 936 -2.72 32.51 17.81
N GLU A 937 -3.06 31.78 18.86
CA GLU A 937 -2.23 31.73 20.06
C GLU A 937 -0.93 31.03 19.65
N PHE A 938 0.12 31.81 19.45
CA PHE A 938 1.48 31.29 19.30
C PHE A 938 1.74 30.29 20.45
N SER A 939 2.33 29.14 20.13
CA SER A 939 2.85 28.25 21.17
C SER A 939 3.85 29.01 22.06
N ALA A 940 4.04 28.57 23.30
CA ALA A 940 4.99 29.22 24.20
C ALA A 940 6.41 29.32 23.58
N ALA A 941 6.82 28.31 22.80
CA ALA A 941 8.09 28.30 22.07
C ALA A 941 8.11 29.34 20.93
N GLU A 942 7.05 29.42 20.13
CA GLU A 942 6.91 30.43 19.07
C GLU A 942 6.85 31.86 19.63
N GLN A 943 6.23 32.05 20.80
CA GLN A 943 6.24 33.35 21.49
C GLN A 943 7.66 33.75 21.87
N ARG A 944 8.47 32.83 22.39
CA ARG A 944 9.88 33.09 22.71
C ARG A 944 10.71 33.40 21.47
N LEU A 945 10.50 32.66 20.38
CA LEU A 945 11.14 32.96 19.10
C LEU A 945 10.73 34.34 18.57
N ALA A 946 9.45 34.70 18.67
CA ALA A 946 8.95 36.02 18.30
C ALA A 946 9.55 37.12 19.18
N SER A 947 9.71 36.87 20.48
CA SER A 947 10.42 37.77 21.41
C SER A 947 11.88 37.97 21.01
N LEU A 948 12.59 36.90 20.62
CA LEU A 948 13.96 37.00 20.12
C LEU A 948 14.03 37.84 18.83
N ILE A 949 13.17 37.56 17.85
CA ILE A 949 13.11 38.33 16.60
C ILE A 949 12.81 39.80 16.90
N ALA A 950 11.86 40.07 17.79
CA ALA A 950 11.51 41.43 18.20
C ALA A 950 12.68 42.15 18.90
N ALA A 951 13.43 41.45 19.78
CA ALA A 951 14.61 41.98 20.43
C ALA A 951 15.73 42.30 19.43
N LEU A 952 15.96 41.43 18.45
CA LEU A 952 16.99 41.61 17.42
C LEU A 952 16.75 42.82 16.51
N ILE A 953 15.49 43.18 16.27
CA ILE A 953 15.13 44.32 15.41
C ILE A 953 14.83 45.59 16.22
N THR A 954 14.84 45.52 17.55
CA THR A 954 14.59 46.65 18.44
C THR A 954 15.93 47.16 19.01
N PRO A 955 16.38 48.36 18.65
CA PRO A 955 17.64 48.90 19.14
C PRO A 955 17.69 48.97 20.67
N GLY A 956 18.74 48.42 21.28
CA GLY A 956 18.98 48.49 22.73
C GLY A 956 18.20 47.48 23.59
N ALA A 957 17.64 46.43 23.01
CA ALA A 957 17.08 45.31 23.79
C ALA A 957 18.17 44.58 24.59
N VAL A 958 17.87 44.19 25.83
CA VAL A 958 18.85 43.64 26.81
C VAL A 958 18.72 42.12 27.00
N GLU A 959 17.69 41.47 26.45
CA GLU A 959 17.38 40.04 26.68
C GLU A 959 17.83 39.10 25.55
N THR A 960 18.53 39.59 24.52
CA THR A 960 18.88 38.81 23.31
C THR A 960 19.72 37.58 23.65
N GLU A 961 20.74 37.73 24.50
CA GLU A 961 21.67 36.65 24.86
C GLU A 961 20.95 35.51 25.61
N ALA A 962 20.12 35.85 26.59
CA ALA A 962 19.32 34.88 27.35
C ALA A 962 18.34 34.14 26.43
N LEU A 963 17.65 34.84 25.52
CA LEU A 963 16.72 34.25 24.56
C LEU A 963 17.43 33.35 23.53
N MET A 964 18.61 33.75 23.06
CA MET A 964 19.43 32.95 22.16
C MET A 964 19.91 31.67 22.84
N ALA A 965 20.37 31.77 24.09
CA ALA A 965 20.72 30.63 24.91
C ALA A 965 19.51 29.71 25.10
N GLU A 966 18.37 30.22 25.58
CA GLU A 966 17.09 29.49 25.75
C GLU A 966 16.68 28.72 24.48
N LEU A 967 16.74 29.35 23.30
CA LEU A 967 16.33 28.74 22.03
C LEU A 967 17.41 27.84 21.37
N GLY A 968 18.64 27.82 21.92
CA GLY A 968 19.79 27.13 21.33
C GLY A 968 20.24 27.74 20.00
N VAL A 969 20.06 29.05 19.84
CA VAL A 969 20.46 29.80 18.64
C VAL A 969 21.87 30.34 18.84
N GLY A 970 22.81 29.93 18.00
CA GLY A 970 24.20 30.42 18.07
C GLY A 970 24.54 31.47 17.00
N TYR A 971 23.74 31.53 15.94
CA TYR A 971 23.99 32.39 14.79
C TYR A 971 22.70 33.04 14.30
N VAL A 972 22.83 34.27 13.80
CA VAL A 972 21.79 34.99 13.07
C VAL A 972 22.31 35.24 11.65
N LEU A 973 21.53 34.87 10.64
CA LEU A 973 21.87 35.02 9.22
C LEU A 973 20.82 35.89 8.55
N ILE A 974 21.25 36.87 7.76
CA ILE A 974 20.38 37.60 6.82
C ILE A 974 20.79 37.20 5.41
N ASP A 975 19.85 36.61 4.65
CA ASP A 975 20.08 36.13 3.28
C ASP A 975 20.47 37.30 2.34
N GLN A 976 21.22 37.00 1.27
CA GLN A 976 21.65 38.03 0.32
C GLN A 976 20.48 38.71 -0.39
N GLY A 977 20.52 40.05 -0.48
CA GLY A 977 19.53 40.85 -1.19
C GLY A 977 18.40 41.39 -0.32
N GLU A 978 18.41 41.08 0.98
CA GLU A 978 17.50 41.68 1.97
C GLU A 978 17.79 43.19 2.19
N PRO A 979 16.80 43.98 2.65
CA PRO A 979 16.97 45.41 2.88
C PRO A 979 18.05 45.71 3.93
N ALA A 980 18.93 46.66 3.64
CA ALA A 980 20.00 47.09 4.54
C ALA A 980 19.49 47.52 5.93
N VAL A 981 18.24 48.00 6.03
CA VAL A 981 17.62 48.38 7.31
C VAL A 981 17.55 47.20 8.29
N LEU A 982 17.34 45.97 7.78
CA LEU A 982 17.31 44.77 8.62
C LEU A 982 18.71 44.43 9.16
N THR A 983 19.73 44.53 8.29
CA THR A 983 21.15 44.40 8.65
C THR A 983 21.55 45.41 9.71
N ASP A 984 21.22 46.69 9.50
CA ASP A 984 21.52 47.78 10.44
C ASP A 984 20.85 47.56 11.81
N ALA A 985 19.64 47.00 11.83
CA ALA A 985 18.93 46.70 13.08
C ALA A 985 19.66 45.62 13.88
N VAL A 986 20.03 44.50 13.24
CA VAL A 986 20.76 43.39 13.88
C VAL A 986 22.16 43.81 14.33
N ASP A 987 22.85 44.67 13.57
CA ASP A 987 24.16 45.23 13.96
C ASP A 987 24.10 46.04 15.27
N THR A 988 22.93 46.55 15.66
CA THR A 988 22.73 47.31 16.91
C THR A 988 22.23 46.47 18.08
N ALA A 989 21.94 45.18 17.86
CA ALA A 989 21.47 44.29 18.91
C ALA A 989 22.61 43.92 19.87
N ALA A 990 22.33 43.93 21.18
CA ALA A 990 23.29 43.50 22.20
C ALA A 990 23.45 41.96 22.19
N GLY A 991 24.64 41.47 22.56
CA GLY A 991 24.94 40.02 22.65
C GLY A 991 25.24 39.35 21.31
N LEU A 992 25.48 40.13 20.24
CA LEU A 992 25.88 39.63 18.93
C LEU A 992 27.20 40.25 18.49
N VAL A 993 28.06 39.42 17.90
CA VAL A 993 29.30 39.83 17.26
C VAL A 993 29.17 39.59 15.75
N SER A 994 29.38 40.64 14.97
CA SER A 994 29.39 40.53 13.50
C SER A 994 30.57 39.67 13.05
N VAL A 995 30.27 38.58 12.34
CA VAL A 995 31.27 37.76 11.63
C VAL A 995 31.57 38.38 10.27
N GLY A 996 30.57 39.03 9.67
CA GLY A 996 30.63 39.77 8.42
C GLY A 996 30.06 39.01 7.22
N ALA A 997 30.34 39.54 6.02
CA ALA A 997 29.82 39.03 4.76
C ALA A 997 30.35 37.63 4.43
N THR A 998 29.44 36.71 4.15
CA THR A 998 29.73 35.32 3.76
C THR A 998 29.27 35.03 2.33
N ASP A 999 29.53 33.81 1.85
CA ASP A 999 29.00 33.31 0.57
C ASP A 999 27.47 33.18 0.55
N ARG A 1000 26.79 33.27 1.70
CA ARG A 1000 25.34 33.09 1.86
C ARG A 1000 24.58 34.30 2.41
N GLY A 1001 25.28 35.33 2.88
CA GLY A 1001 24.64 36.49 3.50
C GLY A 1001 25.52 37.14 4.56
N GLU A 1002 24.97 38.09 5.30
CA GLU A 1002 25.64 38.67 6.48
C GLU A 1002 25.38 37.78 7.69
N LEU A 1003 26.44 37.45 8.45
CA LEU A 1003 26.38 36.51 9.56
C LEU A 1003 26.81 37.19 10.86
N TRP A 1004 26.03 36.95 11.93
CA TRP A 1004 26.35 37.29 13.29
C TRP A 1004 26.41 36.02 14.14
N ARG A 1005 27.29 36.02 15.13
CA ARG A 1005 27.40 34.95 16.13
C ARG A 1005 27.02 35.52 17.49
N ALA A 1006 26.36 34.72 18.33
CA ALA A 1006 26.19 35.08 19.73
C ALA A 1006 27.56 35.36 20.38
N GLU A 1007 27.60 36.41 21.20
CA GLU A 1007 28.76 36.76 21.99
C GLU A 1007 29.05 35.63 23.00
N VAL A 1008 30.33 35.38 23.26
CA VAL A 1008 30.78 34.38 24.23
C VAL A 1008 31.56 35.16 25.28
N ASP A 1009 31.11 35.13 26.53
CA ASP A 1009 31.85 35.72 27.63
C ASP A 1009 33.06 34.83 27.98
N GLU A 1010 34.25 35.23 27.52
CA GLU A 1010 35.50 34.50 27.78
C GLU A 1010 35.88 34.51 29.28
N GLU A 1011 35.36 35.45 30.07
CA GLU A 1011 35.61 35.51 31.52
C GLU A 1011 34.69 34.55 32.31
N ALA A 1012 33.62 34.03 31.69
CA ALA A 1012 32.59 33.17 32.28
C ALA A 1012 32.37 31.86 31.48
N LEU A 1013 33.44 31.21 31.02
CA LEU A 1013 33.35 29.93 30.31
C LEU A 1013 32.74 28.82 31.18
N LEU A 1014 31.61 28.28 30.73
CA LEU A 1014 30.91 27.18 31.38
C LEU A 1014 31.63 25.84 31.16
N PRO A 1015 31.61 24.91 32.14
CA PRO A 1015 31.99 23.53 31.93
C PRO A 1015 31.29 22.92 30.70
N SER A 1016 32.04 22.21 29.88
CA SER A 1016 31.52 21.68 28.62
C SER A 1016 32.06 20.29 28.31
N GLY A 1017 31.25 19.49 27.62
CA GLY A 1017 31.65 18.16 27.15
C GLY A 1017 32.55 18.20 25.93
N GLU A 1018 33.11 17.04 25.57
CA GLU A 1018 34.06 16.91 24.46
C GLU A 1018 33.52 17.53 23.15
N GLY A 1019 34.30 18.44 22.57
CA GLY A 1019 34.02 19.06 21.27
C GLY A 1019 33.19 20.35 21.31
N LEU A 1020 32.80 20.85 22.49
CA LEU A 1020 32.10 22.14 22.68
C LEU A 1020 33.08 23.29 22.94
N PHE A 1021 33.90 23.65 21.95
CA PHE A 1021 34.88 24.73 22.11
C PHE A 1021 34.37 26.09 21.61
N GLY A 1022 34.37 27.10 22.49
CA GLY A 1022 34.05 28.49 22.13
C GLY A 1022 32.62 28.68 21.63
N VAL A 1023 31.67 27.97 22.24
CA VAL A 1023 30.25 27.97 21.86
C VAL A 1023 29.43 28.70 22.93
N PRO A 1024 28.53 29.63 22.56
CA PRO A 1024 27.74 30.40 23.53
C PRO A 1024 26.62 29.59 24.20
N THR A 1025 26.16 28.51 23.57
CA THR A 1025 25.04 27.69 24.05
C THR A 1025 25.08 26.29 23.41
N SER A 1026 24.21 25.39 23.86
CA SER A 1026 24.04 24.05 23.28
C SER A 1026 22.57 23.64 23.32
N TRP A 1027 22.20 22.66 22.49
CA TRP A 1027 20.83 22.12 22.47
C TRP A 1027 20.39 21.49 23.81
N ALA A 1028 21.33 20.88 24.54
CA ALA A 1028 21.13 20.31 25.88
C ALA A 1028 22.10 20.93 26.88
N ARG A 1029 21.64 21.17 28.11
CA ARG A 1029 22.41 21.85 29.15
C ARG A 1029 22.00 21.39 30.56
N ILE A 1030 22.86 21.63 31.55
CA ILE A 1030 22.53 21.46 32.97
C ILE A 1030 22.21 22.84 33.54
N VAL A 1031 21.07 22.98 34.21
CA VAL A 1031 20.64 24.19 34.91
C VAL A 1031 20.41 23.91 36.39
N ASP A 1032 20.50 24.95 37.23
CA ASP A 1032 20.04 24.89 38.62
C ASP A 1032 18.52 25.12 38.74
N ALA A 1033 18.01 25.18 39.97
CA ALA A 1033 16.60 25.42 40.26
C ALA A 1033 16.11 26.82 39.82
N GLU A 1034 17.02 27.79 39.75
CA GLU A 1034 16.77 29.15 39.29
C GLU A 1034 16.81 29.29 37.75
N GLY A 1035 17.31 28.27 37.04
CA GLY A 1035 17.39 28.23 35.58
C GLY A 1035 18.71 28.77 35.02
N GLU A 1036 19.71 29.04 35.87
CA GLU A 1036 21.04 29.48 35.44
C GLU A 1036 21.82 28.29 34.88
N VAL A 1037 22.53 28.50 33.77
CA VAL A 1037 23.23 27.43 33.06
C VAL A 1037 24.53 27.11 33.78
N GLN A 1038 24.67 25.85 34.20
CA GLN A 1038 25.84 25.34 34.92
C GLN A 1038 26.81 24.60 33.99
N ALA A 1039 26.30 23.96 32.92
CA ALA A 1039 27.16 23.27 31.94
C ALA A 1039 26.49 23.04 30.57
N LEU A 1040 27.31 22.97 29.54
CA LEU A 1040 26.90 22.69 28.16
C LEU A 1040 27.14 21.23 27.79
N LEU A 1041 26.12 20.56 27.25
CA LEU A 1041 26.17 19.13 26.94
C LEU A 1041 26.24 18.84 25.44
N PRO A 1042 27.13 17.91 25.00
CA PRO A 1042 27.24 17.52 23.61
C PRO A 1042 26.06 16.63 23.22
N SER A 1043 25.55 16.80 22.01
CA SER A 1043 24.39 16.08 21.49
C SER A 1043 24.59 15.68 20.03
N GLN A 1044 23.93 14.61 19.58
CA GLN A 1044 23.87 14.22 18.17
C GLN A 1044 22.44 13.98 17.69
N SER A 1045 22.00 14.65 16.62
CA SER A 1045 20.65 14.56 16.03
C SER A 1045 19.50 14.65 17.06
N GLN A 1046 19.53 15.68 17.91
CA GLN A 1046 18.55 15.88 19.00
C GLN A 1046 18.45 14.69 19.97
N SER A 1047 19.57 14.00 20.18
CA SER A 1047 19.74 12.95 21.19
C SER A 1047 21.05 13.15 21.94
N LEU A 1048 21.08 12.63 23.16
CA LEU A 1048 22.17 12.74 24.11
C LEU A 1048 22.52 11.33 24.60
N ASP A 1049 23.80 10.98 24.59
CA ASP A 1049 24.34 9.78 25.23
C ASP A 1049 25.80 10.09 25.59
N LEU A 1050 26.04 10.50 26.83
CA LEU A 1050 27.38 10.83 27.31
C LEU A 1050 27.64 10.33 28.73
N ASP A 1051 28.92 10.16 29.02
CA ASP A 1051 29.40 10.00 30.37
C ASP A 1051 29.69 11.40 30.95
N LEU A 1052 29.03 11.78 32.06
CA LEU A 1052 29.21 13.11 32.64
C LEU A 1052 30.64 13.37 33.15
N GLU A 1053 31.46 12.32 33.33
CA GLU A 1053 32.90 12.49 33.61
C GLU A 1053 33.64 13.23 32.48
N GLN A 1054 33.09 13.22 31.27
CA GLN A 1054 33.67 13.88 30.09
C GLN A 1054 33.33 15.38 30.03
N VAL A 1055 32.49 15.88 30.95
CA VAL A 1055 32.14 17.30 31.05
C VAL A 1055 33.07 17.95 32.07
N THR A 1056 33.99 18.76 31.57
CA THR A 1056 35.02 19.41 32.39
C THR A 1056 35.05 20.92 32.15
N ALA A 1057 35.48 21.66 33.17
CA ALA A 1057 35.88 23.06 33.00
C ALA A 1057 37.22 23.15 32.24
N ASP A 1058 37.55 24.34 31.74
CA ASP A 1058 38.76 24.61 30.95
C ASP A 1058 40.08 24.31 31.70
N ASP A 1059 40.06 24.35 33.03
CA ASP A 1059 41.19 23.97 33.89
C ASP A 1059 41.31 22.47 34.16
N GLY A 1060 40.41 21.66 33.57
CA GLY A 1060 40.30 20.22 33.76
C GLY A 1060 39.65 19.83 35.09
N ALA A 1061 39.11 20.79 35.85
CA ALA A 1061 38.27 20.49 37.00
C ALA A 1061 36.92 19.90 36.54
N GLY A 1062 36.35 19.00 37.34
CA GLY A 1062 35.00 18.50 37.11
C GLY A 1062 33.95 19.62 37.35
N LEU A 1063 32.69 19.29 37.09
CA LEU A 1063 31.51 20.18 37.13
C LEU A 1063 31.29 21.06 38.39
N GLY A 1064 32.05 20.92 39.48
CA GLY A 1064 32.07 21.89 40.60
C GLY A 1064 30.73 22.16 41.30
N LEU A 1065 29.71 21.32 41.07
CA LEU A 1065 28.35 21.50 41.56
C LEU A 1065 28.24 21.28 43.08
N ASP A 1066 27.43 22.10 43.75
CA ASP A 1066 27.07 21.92 45.16
C ASP A 1066 26.29 20.61 45.35
N PRO A 1067 26.75 19.65 46.18
CA PRO A 1067 26.05 18.39 46.42
C PRO A 1067 24.68 18.52 47.11
N GLN A 1068 24.32 19.70 47.62
CA GLN A 1068 22.99 19.99 48.16
C GLN A 1068 22.06 20.71 47.18
N GLY A 1069 22.56 21.08 45.99
CA GLY A 1069 21.79 21.77 44.96
C GLY A 1069 20.87 20.83 44.17
N GLU A 1070 19.74 21.36 43.71
CA GLU A 1070 18.86 20.70 42.73
C GLU A 1070 19.32 21.09 41.32
N TYR A 1071 19.64 20.10 40.49
CA TYR A 1071 20.07 20.30 39.10
C TYR A 1071 19.14 19.59 38.13
N LEU A 1072 18.88 20.26 37.01
CA LEU A 1072 17.97 19.79 35.98
C LEU A 1072 18.73 19.68 34.65
N LEU A 1073 18.47 18.61 33.91
CA LEU A 1073 18.79 18.53 32.49
C LEU A 1073 17.73 19.31 31.72
N GLU A 1074 18.13 20.40 31.07
CA GLU A 1074 17.26 21.22 30.21
C GLU A 1074 17.55 20.97 28.73
N LEU A 1075 16.49 20.78 27.95
CA LEU A 1075 16.54 20.65 26.49
C LEU A 1075 15.80 21.82 25.83
N SER A 1076 16.42 22.40 24.79
CA SER A 1076 15.88 23.51 23.99
C SER A 1076 14.78 23.05 23.00
N THR A 1077 13.77 22.35 23.53
CA THR A 1077 12.66 21.76 22.79
C THR A 1077 11.35 21.94 23.56
N GLU A 1078 10.27 22.08 22.82
CA GLU A 1078 8.88 22.14 23.28
C GLU A 1078 8.55 20.89 24.09
N HIS A 1079 7.64 21.06 25.06
CA HIS A 1079 7.13 20.05 25.97
C HIS A 1079 6.28 18.95 25.28
N ALA A 1080 6.78 18.44 24.16
CA ALA A 1080 6.20 17.39 23.37
C ALA A 1080 6.19 16.05 24.12
N SER A 1081 5.07 15.36 24.11
CA SER A 1081 4.98 14.02 24.70
C SER A 1081 5.95 13.06 23.98
N GLY A 1082 6.86 12.43 24.72
CA GLY A 1082 7.74 11.37 24.20
C GLY A 1082 9.24 11.55 24.42
N TRP A 1083 9.66 12.68 24.99
CA TRP A 1083 11.01 12.81 25.53
C TRP A 1083 11.21 11.89 26.72
N ARG A 1084 12.36 11.20 26.75
CA ARG A 1084 12.81 10.39 27.88
C ARG A 1084 14.26 10.75 28.15
N ALA A 1085 14.59 10.93 29.41
CA ALA A 1085 15.96 10.99 29.87
C ALA A 1085 16.20 9.84 30.84
N GLY A 1086 17.43 9.34 30.87
CA GLY A 1086 17.82 8.26 31.76
C GLY A 1086 19.24 8.43 32.26
N TRP A 1087 19.47 7.94 33.48
CA TRP A 1087 20.74 7.93 34.18
C TRP A 1087 21.11 6.49 34.55
N ASP A 1088 22.23 5.99 34.04
CA ASP A 1088 22.68 4.58 34.23
C ASP A 1088 21.57 3.54 33.93
N GLY A 1089 20.71 3.87 32.95
CA GLY A 1089 19.59 3.02 32.53
C GLY A 1089 18.33 3.11 33.40
N GLN A 1090 18.26 4.01 34.38
CA GLN A 1090 17.04 4.38 35.10
C GLN A 1090 16.40 5.63 34.48
N ASP A 1091 15.08 5.62 34.28
CA ASP A 1091 14.37 6.78 33.71
C ASP A 1091 14.33 7.93 34.73
N LEU A 1092 14.66 9.15 34.29
CA LEU A 1092 14.57 10.37 35.08
C LEU A 1092 13.14 10.92 35.11
N GLU A 1093 12.76 11.54 36.23
CA GLU A 1093 11.46 12.19 36.35
C GLU A 1093 11.45 13.53 35.60
N SER A 1094 10.42 13.75 34.77
CA SER A 1094 10.21 15.04 34.12
C SER A 1094 9.64 16.03 35.12
N VAL A 1095 10.25 17.20 35.25
CA VAL A 1095 9.74 18.25 36.13
C VAL A 1095 8.61 19.00 35.41
N PRO A 1096 7.38 18.99 35.94
CA PRO A 1096 6.30 19.79 35.37
C PRO A 1096 6.52 21.27 35.71
N VAL A 1097 6.37 22.15 34.72
CA VAL A 1097 6.41 23.60 34.91
C VAL A 1097 5.34 24.00 35.95
N GLN A 1098 5.74 24.63 37.06
CA GLN A 1098 4.81 25.01 38.13
C GLN A 1098 3.81 26.06 37.63
N ALA A 1099 2.55 25.69 37.51
CA ALA A 1099 1.46 26.56 37.04
C ALA A 1099 0.84 27.48 38.11
N ASP A 1100 1.29 27.42 39.38
CA ASP A 1100 0.57 27.99 40.54
C ASP A 1100 1.32 29.13 41.29
N ALA A 1101 2.19 29.89 40.62
CA ALA A 1101 2.71 31.14 41.20
C ALA A 1101 1.67 32.29 41.03
N PRO A 1102 1.35 33.06 42.10
CA PRO A 1102 0.36 34.13 42.01
C PRO A 1102 0.79 35.24 41.05
N ALA A 1103 -0.14 35.62 40.18
CA ALA A 1103 0.01 36.44 38.96
C ALA A 1103 0.48 37.91 39.12
N GLN A 1104 1.29 38.25 40.13
CA GLN A 1104 1.79 39.62 40.31
C GLN A 1104 3.32 39.76 40.43
N GLU A 1105 4.10 38.68 40.43
CA GLU A 1105 5.59 38.78 40.45
C GLU A 1105 6.31 38.00 39.34
N SER A 1106 5.66 37.13 38.58
CA SER A 1106 6.27 36.39 37.46
C SER A 1106 5.69 36.85 36.11
N ALA A 1107 6.22 37.95 35.58
CA ALA A 1107 5.93 38.45 34.23
C ALA A 1107 6.71 37.73 33.11
N GLY A 1108 7.27 36.55 33.38
CA GLY A 1108 7.96 35.71 32.38
C GLY A 1108 8.01 34.27 32.86
N THR A 1109 8.17 33.32 31.93
CA THR A 1109 8.46 31.89 32.16
C THR A 1109 7.26 30.95 32.33
N ALA A 1110 6.37 30.89 31.33
CA ALA A 1110 5.88 29.57 30.91
C ALA A 1110 7.05 28.91 30.17
N GLU A 1111 7.85 28.10 30.87
CA GLU A 1111 9.04 27.48 30.29
C GLU A 1111 8.60 26.41 29.31
N TRP A 1112 8.73 26.68 28.03
CA TRP A 1112 8.44 25.74 26.95
C TRP A 1112 9.49 24.63 26.85
N THR A 1113 10.63 24.78 27.55
CA THR A 1113 11.75 23.84 27.60
C THR A 1113 11.40 22.56 28.35
N GLN A 1114 12.04 21.46 27.99
CA GLN A 1114 11.86 20.17 28.66
C GLN A 1114 12.94 20.01 29.74
N ARG A 1115 12.51 19.77 31.00
CA ARG A 1115 13.42 19.59 32.14
C ARG A 1115 13.28 18.20 32.78
N PHE A 1116 14.40 17.60 33.16
CA PHE A 1116 14.47 16.33 33.88
C PHE A 1116 15.33 16.48 35.14
N GLU A 1117 14.85 15.98 36.27
CA GLU A 1117 15.57 16.07 37.54
C GLU A 1117 16.75 15.10 37.55
N LEU A 1118 17.95 15.58 37.89
CA LEU A 1118 19.11 14.73 38.07
C LEU A 1118 19.09 14.13 39.49
N PRO A 1119 19.43 12.84 39.67
CA PRO A 1119 19.37 12.21 41.00
C PRO A 1119 20.39 12.84 41.95
N ALA A 1120 20.01 13.07 43.21
CA ALA A 1120 20.94 13.52 44.25
C ALA A 1120 22.14 12.57 44.47
N GLU A 1121 21.98 11.27 44.14
CA GLU A 1121 23.06 10.27 44.16
C GLU A 1121 24.14 10.51 43.08
N ALA A 1122 23.84 11.31 42.05
CA ALA A 1122 24.82 11.69 41.03
C ALA A 1122 25.89 12.64 41.59
N LEU A 1123 25.57 13.39 42.67
CA LEU A 1123 26.45 14.35 43.32
C LEU A 1123 27.31 13.63 44.38
N THR A 1124 28.55 13.28 44.05
CA THR A 1124 29.45 12.61 45.00
C THR A 1124 30.08 13.58 46.01
N ASP A 1125 30.15 13.15 47.28
CA ASP A 1125 30.65 13.90 48.45
C ASP A 1125 32.16 14.28 48.39
N GLN A 1126 32.87 13.99 47.29
CA GLN A 1126 34.32 14.15 47.17
C GLN A 1126 34.81 15.30 46.27
N GLY A 1127 33.92 16.17 45.77
CA GLY A 1127 34.33 17.30 44.93
C GLY A 1127 34.94 16.87 43.58
N ALA A 1128 34.65 15.65 43.14
CA ALA A 1128 35.14 15.04 41.92
C ALA A 1128 33.97 14.62 41.02
N GLY A 1129 33.18 15.61 40.57
CA GLY A 1129 32.25 15.47 39.43
C GLY A 1129 31.04 14.55 39.60
N LEU A 1130 30.09 14.70 38.68
CA LEU A 1130 28.97 13.77 38.47
C LEU A 1130 29.52 12.53 37.73
N GLN A 1131 29.27 11.31 38.22
CA GLN A 1131 29.68 10.06 37.57
C GLN A 1131 28.46 9.27 37.09
N GLY A 1132 28.35 8.99 35.79
CA GLY A 1132 27.26 8.18 35.25
C GLY A 1132 26.93 8.49 33.80
N GLN A 1133 26.27 7.53 33.15
CA GLN A 1133 25.84 7.66 31.77
C GLN A 1133 24.49 8.38 31.70
N LEU A 1134 24.49 9.60 31.18
CA LEU A 1134 23.32 10.41 30.91
C LEU A 1134 22.87 10.23 29.47
N SER A 1135 21.60 9.86 29.28
CA SER A 1135 21.00 9.71 27.96
C SER A 1135 19.69 10.47 27.87
N ALA A 1136 19.39 11.05 26.71
CA ALA A 1136 18.10 11.65 26.42
C ALA A 1136 17.74 11.48 24.94
N ASP A 1137 16.56 10.93 24.65
CA ASP A 1137 16.07 10.75 23.29
C ASP A 1137 14.55 10.94 23.19
N HIS A 1138 14.10 11.30 21.98
CA HIS A 1138 12.67 11.35 21.67
C HIS A 1138 12.20 10.04 21.07
N ARG A 1139 11.19 9.41 21.69
CA ARG A 1139 10.50 8.25 21.11
C ARG A 1139 9.00 8.40 21.23
N SER A 1140 8.34 8.56 20.09
CA SER A 1140 6.88 8.49 20.04
C SER A 1140 6.39 7.04 20.22
N ALA A 1141 5.38 6.84 21.07
CA ALA A 1141 4.75 5.53 21.27
C ALA A 1141 4.17 4.94 19.97
N TYR A 1142 3.87 5.80 18.98
CA TYR A 1142 3.31 5.38 17.69
C TYR A 1142 4.38 5.07 16.64
N GLN A 1143 5.60 5.57 16.81
CA GLN A 1143 6.65 5.50 15.79
C GLN A 1143 6.95 4.04 15.38
N LEU A 1144 7.34 3.19 16.33
CA LEU A 1144 7.75 1.82 16.04
C LEU A 1144 6.58 0.94 15.51
N PRO A 1145 5.36 0.98 16.08
CA PRO A 1145 4.21 0.30 15.50
C PRO A 1145 3.88 0.77 14.07
N VAL A 1146 3.92 2.08 13.80
CA VAL A 1146 3.63 2.63 12.46
C VAL A 1146 4.68 2.17 11.45
N LEU A 1147 5.96 2.26 11.80
CA LEU A 1147 7.06 1.85 10.90
C LEU A 1147 7.03 0.36 10.59
N ILE A 1148 6.80 -0.49 11.59
CA ILE A 1148 6.71 -1.95 11.38
C ILE A 1148 5.49 -2.28 10.51
N THR A 1149 4.34 -1.69 10.80
CA THR A 1149 3.11 -1.99 10.05
C THR A 1149 3.19 -1.49 8.61
N LEU A 1150 3.64 -0.25 8.40
CA LEU A 1150 3.83 0.34 7.08
C LEU A 1150 4.92 -0.38 6.29
N GLY A 1151 6.06 -0.70 6.92
CA GLY A 1151 7.16 -1.42 6.29
C GLY A 1151 6.76 -2.84 5.84
N VAL A 1152 6.06 -3.60 6.69
CA VAL A 1152 5.54 -4.92 6.33
C VAL A 1152 4.50 -4.82 5.21
N PHE A 1153 3.62 -3.82 5.26
CA PHE A 1153 2.61 -3.60 4.22
C PHE A 1153 3.27 -3.26 2.87
N LEU A 1154 4.18 -2.29 2.82
CA LEU A 1154 4.90 -1.92 1.60
C LEU A 1154 5.76 -3.07 1.06
N LEU A 1155 6.38 -3.87 1.94
CA LEU A 1155 7.11 -5.06 1.53
C LEU A 1155 6.19 -6.08 0.85
N LEU A 1156 5.00 -6.33 1.38
CA LEU A 1156 4.01 -7.22 0.76
C LEU A 1156 3.55 -6.69 -0.60
N VAL A 1157 3.26 -5.38 -0.70
CA VAL A 1157 2.90 -4.72 -1.96
C VAL A 1157 4.04 -4.84 -2.97
N ALA A 1158 5.29 -4.54 -2.60
CA ALA A 1158 6.46 -4.70 -3.46
C ALA A 1158 6.66 -6.16 -3.92
N LEU A 1159 6.51 -7.13 -3.02
CA LEU A 1159 6.59 -8.55 -3.37
C LEU A 1159 5.51 -8.99 -4.36
N ILE A 1160 4.33 -8.36 -4.37
CA ILE A 1160 3.29 -8.59 -5.38
C ILE A 1160 3.64 -7.91 -6.70
N ALA A 1161 4.28 -6.74 -6.68
CA ALA A 1161 4.67 -5.99 -7.88
C ALA A 1161 5.76 -6.69 -8.72
N ILE A 1162 6.76 -7.32 -8.07
CA ILE A 1162 7.97 -7.84 -8.75
C ILE A 1162 7.61 -8.97 -9.73
N PRO A 1163 7.81 -8.85 -11.05
CA PRO A 1163 7.46 -9.91 -11.99
C PRO A 1163 8.31 -11.16 -11.72
N LEU A 1164 7.67 -12.34 -11.66
CA LEU A 1164 8.37 -13.62 -11.51
C LEU A 1164 8.39 -14.44 -12.82
N PRO A 1165 9.37 -15.31 -13.04
CA PRO A 1165 9.37 -16.22 -14.18
C PRO A 1165 8.09 -17.07 -14.21
N ARG A 1166 7.54 -17.37 -15.40
CA ARG A 1166 6.27 -18.13 -15.54
C ARG A 1166 6.28 -19.47 -14.79
N GLY A 1167 7.44 -20.13 -14.71
CA GLY A 1167 7.61 -21.42 -14.01
C GLY A 1167 7.37 -21.40 -12.50
N SER A 1168 7.41 -20.22 -11.86
CA SER A 1168 7.21 -20.07 -10.42
C SER A 1168 5.86 -19.45 -10.03
N ARG A 1169 4.94 -19.24 -10.98
CA ARG A 1169 3.63 -18.60 -10.74
C ARG A 1169 2.55 -19.65 -10.44
N MET A 1170 1.57 -19.29 -9.59
CA MET A 1170 0.24 -19.90 -9.71
C MET A 1170 -0.48 -19.28 -10.90
N LEU A 1171 -0.78 -20.05 -11.93
CA LEU A 1171 -1.77 -19.63 -12.92
C LEU A 1171 -3.18 -19.82 -12.31
N PRO A 1172 -4.23 -19.24 -12.87
CA PRO A 1172 -5.61 -19.57 -12.50
C PRO A 1172 -6.07 -20.79 -13.33
N VAL A 1173 -6.77 -21.75 -12.72
CA VAL A 1173 -7.67 -22.64 -13.48
C VAL A 1173 -8.98 -21.88 -13.59
N ALA A 1174 -9.37 -21.54 -14.82
CA ALA A 1174 -10.70 -21.00 -15.08
C ALA A 1174 -11.73 -22.02 -14.57
N ASP A 1175 -12.68 -21.56 -13.76
CA ASP A 1175 -13.78 -22.41 -13.30
C ASP A 1175 -14.56 -22.89 -14.54
N THR A 1176 -15.00 -24.14 -14.59
CA THR A 1176 -15.78 -24.66 -15.72
C THR A 1176 -17.06 -23.84 -15.92
N ASP A 1177 -17.65 -23.35 -14.83
CA ASP A 1177 -18.76 -22.38 -14.82
C ASP A 1177 -18.40 -21.01 -15.44
N GLU A 1178 -17.15 -20.54 -15.31
CA GLU A 1178 -16.67 -19.30 -15.95
C GLU A 1178 -16.48 -19.44 -17.47
N LEU A 1179 -16.20 -20.67 -17.93
CA LEU A 1179 -16.12 -20.99 -19.36
C LEU A 1179 -17.51 -21.19 -19.97
N GLU A 1180 -18.48 -21.71 -19.21
CA GLU A 1180 -19.87 -21.86 -19.66
C GLU A 1180 -20.64 -20.53 -19.67
N GLY A 1181 -20.42 -19.65 -18.68
CA GLY A 1181 -21.05 -18.32 -18.63
C GLY A 1181 -20.60 -17.35 -19.74
N ARG A 1182 -19.51 -17.67 -20.47
CA ARG A 1182 -19.06 -16.93 -21.67
C ARG A 1182 -19.73 -17.42 -22.97
N ARG A 1183 -20.58 -18.46 -22.90
CA ARG A 1183 -21.34 -19.01 -24.05
C ARG A 1183 -22.82 -18.58 -24.06
N GLY A 1184 -23.21 -17.63 -23.21
CA GLY A 1184 -24.56 -17.06 -23.17
C GLY A 1184 -24.67 -15.79 -24.00
#